data_AF-A0A497QLP3-F1
#
_entry.id   AF-A0A497QLP3-F1
#
_cell.length_a   1.000
_cell.length_b   1.000
_cell.length_c   1.000
_cell.angle_alpha   90.00
_cell.angle_beta   90.00
_cell.angle_gamma   90.00
#
_symmetry.space_group_name_H-M   'P 1'
#
loop_
_entity.id
_entity.type
_entity.pdbx_description
1 polymer ?
#
loop_
_entity_poly.entity_id
_entity_poly.type
_entity_poly.pdbx_seq_one_letter_code
_entity_poly.pdbx_strand_id
1 'polypeptide(L)'
;MNYGIILFPLGLLMTAAGIGVGAAGAPPEFFVPILILGILIFFIGFARLVQGKERKILGKIIRPKAAARSSIVWALLFFNITPFILLKTEGIKYIFNNLPFPITILMSEKNVVQQYYSWVPAVFVAFHVIWLVSFFLSGKIPKIINIFMNFIITLSFSFWMSFGGQFLLWTFAADKTDLPFMDPWQSATTIGELVTPLIIGGVIIILSLVLLLRMIRNLQISFSNLNTKGKGGKMILSYIFLILFYIIAIFPLVLGIYNAIQSISLIVQYTNYISIVFLAIGIFSVITNLINTSKDMGKKIATTGTEGTGSKVSFGIMTAVYILVFILTWAPIFMPIVDSGQNSKSNSIYNPDWNGWSTFRTGLENLGYEVHPIQSSISTVSQLDPTKQVILVVGGPNVFYNPASEIPFLLTAFQTNFSIMICDDHGTAETLLTEAFIASMAATKDPSKATPLTFFPKGVLLDNDSFWTNPEFPVIQDFAPHDITSGISKVVLDHATGFLGGEFLSGFGWNFLGQTSGHYSFIDINGDNKYDQDQDFYPFPAAIANLLAGQSGTLGLMGTFLQQGIPLGGYAQAVFSSKEIAYHARTANGNGTFSSRIFVATDASWLDNQMVSLPGFDNLKMGLQAIDWLACDRSPSETIVVFDEAHIAPDSPKWNVGRTQISSAASFGAVQSYLNWMSTNPILALVYPIFALQTFRKWIPKEGSKKKLQLQDLEAYERDRMRLKFRTSSFFAKKINWYRQKRRYRKAILELFRRVERKVNRLLGESGDRSLSALMRALRQEHGQYYSEDVYKRIEKFF
;
A
#
# COMPACT_ATOMS: atom_id res chain seq x y z
N MET A 1 11.60 -45.67 -20.11
CA MET A 1 12.19 -44.67 -21.03
C MET A 1 11.78 -43.28 -20.54
N ASN A 2 12.67 -42.27 -20.52
CA ASN A 2 12.25 -40.91 -20.12
C ASN A 2 11.52 -40.27 -21.30
N TYR A 3 10.19 -40.28 -21.29
CA TYR A 3 9.36 -39.69 -22.35
C TYR A 3 9.68 -38.21 -22.61
N GLY A 4 10.30 -37.51 -21.66
CA GLY A 4 10.79 -36.14 -21.87
C GLY A 4 11.84 -36.02 -22.98
N ILE A 5 12.63 -37.06 -23.24
CA ILE A 5 13.63 -37.07 -24.34
C ILE A 5 12.95 -37.03 -25.71
N ILE A 6 11.73 -37.56 -25.83
CA ILE A 6 10.97 -37.61 -27.08
C ILE A 6 10.05 -36.40 -27.19
N LEU A 7 9.32 -36.08 -26.11
CA LEU A 7 8.32 -35.02 -26.12
C LEU A 7 8.95 -33.62 -26.20
N PHE A 8 10.15 -33.41 -25.64
CA PHE A 8 10.80 -32.09 -25.69
C PHE A 8 11.19 -31.67 -27.12
N PRO A 9 11.93 -32.48 -27.90
CA PRO A 9 12.23 -32.16 -29.30
C PRO A 9 10.97 -32.07 -30.16
N LEU A 10 9.98 -32.94 -29.93
CA LEU A 10 8.72 -32.94 -30.67
C LEU A 10 7.94 -31.63 -30.48
N GLY A 11 7.83 -31.17 -29.23
CA GLY A 11 7.18 -29.90 -28.93
C GLY A 11 7.93 -28.69 -29.50
N LEU A 12 9.27 -28.72 -29.46
CA LEU A 12 10.11 -27.69 -30.09
C LEU A 12 9.85 -27.62 -31.61
N LEU A 13 9.83 -28.78 -32.28
CA LEU A 13 9.54 -28.90 -33.71
C LEU A 13 8.15 -28.38 -34.07
N MET A 14 7.13 -28.75 -33.29
CA MET A 14 5.76 -28.27 -33.52
C MET A 14 5.60 -26.77 -33.26
N THR A 15 6.30 -26.24 -32.26
CA THR A 15 6.32 -24.78 -32.00
C THR A 15 6.97 -24.05 -33.17
N ALA A 16 8.12 -24.53 -33.64
CA ALA A 16 8.81 -23.97 -34.81
C ALA A 16 7.96 -24.08 -36.09
N ALA A 17 7.23 -25.19 -36.28
CA ALA A 17 6.30 -25.36 -37.39
C ALA A 17 5.14 -24.36 -37.31
N GLY A 18 4.53 -24.16 -36.13
CA GLY A 18 3.48 -23.15 -35.94
C GLY A 18 3.98 -21.73 -36.25
N ILE A 19 5.19 -21.37 -35.81
CA ILE A 19 5.81 -20.08 -36.13
C ILE A 19 6.07 -19.96 -37.63
N GLY A 20 6.62 -21.00 -38.27
CA GLY A 20 6.92 -20.99 -39.71
C GLY A 20 5.67 -20.86 -40.58
N VAL A 21 4.59 -21.55 -40.23
CA VAL A 21 3.30 -21.45 -40.93
C VAL A 21 2.68 -20.06 -40.75
N GLY A 22 2.77 -19.46 -39.56
CA GLY A 22 2.35 -18.07 -39.34
C GLY A 22 3.20 -17.06 -40.12
N ALA A 23 4.52 -17.23 -40.14
CA ALA A 23 5.43 -16.37 -40.90
C ALA A 23 5.23 -16.47 -42.42
N ALA A 24 4.69 -17.59 -42.91
CA ALA A 24 4.31 -17.79 -44.30
C ALA A 24 2.94 -17.17 -44.68
N GLY A 25 2.29 -16.46 -43.76
CA GLY A 25 1.04 -15.74 -44.01
C GLY A 25 -0.23 -16.59 -43.89
N ALA A 26 -0.16 -17.78 -43.28
CA ALA A 26 -1.34 -18.61 -43.10
C ALA A 26 -2.36 -17.96 -42.12
N PRO A 27 -3.68 -18.18 -42.32
CA PRO A 27 -4.69 -17.66 -41.40
C PRO A 27 -4.51 -18.19 -39.97
N PRO A 28 -4.82 -17.38 -38.93
CA PRO A 28 -4.65 -17.76 -37.53
C PRO A 28 -5.31 -19.08 -37.13
N GLU A 29 -6.46 -19.45 -37.70
CA GLU A 29 -7.11 -20.73 -37.42
C GLU A 29 -6.24 -21.96 -37.70
N PHE A 30 -5.24 -21.86 -38.60
CA PHE A 30 -4.41 -23.00 -38.98
C PHE A 30 -3.15 -23.13 -38.12
N PHE A 31 -2.45 -22.04 -37.84
CA PHE A 31 -1.16 -22.12 -37.15
C PHE A 31 -1.25 -22.00 -35.63
N VAL A 32 -2.28 -21.30 -35.10
CA VAL A 32 -2.43 -21.09 -33.65
C VAL A 32 -2.65 -22.42 -32.89
N PRO A 33 -3.50 -23.36 -33.34
CA PRO A 33 -3.66 -24.65 -32.66
C PRO A 33 -2.35 -25.47 -32.65
N ILE A 34 -1.59 -25.45 -33.74
CA ILE A 34 -0.31 -26.15 -33.88
C ILE A 34 0.72 -25.54 -32.92
N LEU A 35 0.76 -24.21 -32.83
CA LEU A 35 1.62 -23.49 -31.91
C LEU A 35 1.27 -23.82 -30.45
N ILE A 36 0.00 -23.73 -30.06
CA ILE A 36 -0.46 -24.05 -28.70
C ILE A 36 -0.12 -25.49 -28.33
N LEU A 37 -0.41 -26.45 -29.23
CA LEU A 37 -0.12 -27.86 -29.01
C LEU A 37 1.39 -28.13 -28.92
N GLY A 38 2.18 -27.48 -29.77
CA GLY A 38 3.63 -27.56 -29.75
C GLY A 38 4.22 -27.04 -28.45
N ILE A 39 3.75 -25.89 -27.97
CA ILE A 39 4.17 -25.32 -26.68
C ILE A 39 3.76 -26.26 -25.53
N LEU A 40 2.52 -26.77 -25.51
CA LEU A 40 2.08 -27.74 -24.50
C LEU A 40 2.98 -28.98 -24.45
N ILE A 41 3.24 -29.60 -25.61
CA ILE A 41 4.08 -30.79 -25.72
C ILE A 41 5.52 -30.49 -25.30
N PHE A 42 6.05 -29.31 -25.67
CA PHE A 42 7.38 -28.86 -25.30
C PHE A 42 7.54 -28.79 -23.78
N PHE A 43 6.62 -28.11 -23.09
CA PHE A 43 6.66 -27.96 -21.64
C PHE A 43 6.37 -29.28 -20.91
N ILE A 44 5.48 -30.14 -21.41
CA ILE A 44 5.28 -31.50 -20.86
C ILE A 44 6.58 -32.31 -20.97
N GLY A 45 7.21 -32.29 -22.16
CA GLY A 45 8.47 -32.97 -22.41
C GLY A 45 9.60 -32.44 -21.54
N PHE A 46 9.71 -31.11 -21.43
CA PHE A 46 10.70 -30.45 -20.60
C PHE A 46 10.53 -30.77 -19.12
N ALA A 47 9.30 -30.73 -18.60
CA ALA A 47 8.99 -31.11 -17.23
C ALA A 47 9.45 -32.53 -16.92
N ARG A 48 9.21 -33.48 -17.83
CA ARG A 48 9.65 -34.88 -17.71
C ARG A 48 11.15 -35.05 -17.84
N LEU A 49 11.79 -34.29 -18.72
CA LEU A 49 13.24 -34.29 -18.90
C LEU A 49 13.95 -33.83 -17.62
N VAL A 50 13.41 -32.77 -17.01
CA VAL A 50 13.95 -32.15 -15.79
C VAL A 50 13.67 -32.96 -14.52
N GLN A 51 12.63 -33.81 -14.50
CA GLN A 51 12.37 -34.74 -13.40
C GLN A 51 13.52 -35.75 -13.18
N GLY A 52 14.32 -36.05 -14.21
CA GLY A 52 15.46 -36.97 -14.15
C GLY A 52 15.09 -38.42 -13.84
N LYS A 53 16.06 -39.35 -13.91
CA LYS A 53 15.87 -40.73 -13.41
C LYS A 53 15.73 -40.70 -11.88
N GLU A 54 14.74 -41.41 -11.33
CA GLU A 54 14.61 -41.62 -9.89
C GLU A 54 15.95 -42.15 -9.32
N ARG A 55 16.67 -41.31 -8.57
CA ARG A 55 17.83 -41.78 -7.82
C ARG A 55 17.34 -42.41 -6.52
N LYS A 56 17.31 -43.74 -6.47
CA LYS A 56 17.24 -44.46 -5.19
C LYS A 56 18.58 -44.28 -4.49
N ILE A 57 18.60 -43.55 -3.39
CA ILE A 57 19.74 -43.50 -2.47
C ILE A 57 19.27 -44.24 -1.22
N LEU A 58 19.89 -45.39 -0.90
CA LEU A 58 19.56 -46.21 0.27
C LEU A 58 18.07 -46.63 0.35
N GLY A 59 17.50 -47.07 -0.77
CA GLY A 59 16.13 -47.63 -0.80
C GLY A 59 14.98 -46.62 -0.62
N LYS A 60 15.26 -45.36 -0.26
CA LYS A 60 14.25 -44.29 -0.16
C LYS A 60 14.21 -43.45 -1.42
N ILE A 61 13.02 -43.32 -2.01
CA ILE A 61 12.79 -42.45 -3.17
C ILE A 61 12.77 -41.00 -2.68
N ILE A 62 13.84 -40.24 -2.95
CA ILE A 62 13.90 -38.82 -2.60
C ILE A 62 13.17 -38.02 -3.68
N ARG A 63 11.85 -37.82 -3.50
CA ARG A 63 10.93 -37.18 -4.47
C ARG A 63 10.85 -35.64 -4.55
N PRO A 64 11.38 -34.78 -3.63
CA PRO A 64 11.00 -33.37 -3.64
C PRO A 64 11.65 -32.51 -4.75
N LYS A 65 12.78 -32.93 -5.33
CA LYS A 65 13.53 -32.10 -6.31
C LYS A 65 12.91 -32.09 -7.72
N ALA A 66 12.20 -33.15 -8.09
CA ALA A 66 11.64 -33.34 -9.44
C ALA A 66 10.27 -32.67 -9.60
N ALA A 67 9.46 -32.67 -8.53
CA ALA A 67 8.14 -32.05 -8.50
C ALA A 67 8.22 -30.52 -8.58
N ALA A 68 9.08 -29.88 -7.78
CA ALA A 68 9.27 -28.42 -7.82
C ALA A 68 9.71 -27.94 -9.20
N ARG A 69 10.62 -28.66 -9.85
CA ARG A 69 11.09 -28.33 -11.20
C ARG A 69 10.00 -28.47 -12.26
N SER A 70 9.16 -29.51 -12.18
CA SER A 70 8.01 -29.67 -13.06
C SER A 70 6.96 -28.58 -12.84
N SER A 71 6.67 -28.20 -11.59
CA SER A 71 5.72 -27.14 -11.27
C SER A 71 6.12 -25.77 -11.82
N ILE A 72 7.41 -25.47 -11.92
CA ILE A 72 7.92 -24.23 -12.54
C ILE A 72 7.61 -24.21 -14.03
N VAL A 73 7.82 -25.34 -14.71
CA VAL A 73 7.57 -25.49 -16.14
C VAL A 73 6.09 -25.27 -16.44
N TRP A 74 5.20 -25.79 -15.60
CA TRP A 74 3.76 -25.50 -15.70
C TRP A 74 3.39 -24.06 -15.34
N ALA A 75 4.00 -23.46 -14.31
CA ALA A 75 3.76 -22.06 -13.97
C ALA A 75 4.20 -21.12 -15.10
N LEU A 76 5.34 -21.40 -15.73
CA LEU A 76 5.83 -20.67 -16.90
C LEU A 76 4.94 -20.90 -18.12
N LEU A 77 4.47 -22.13 -18.34
CA LEU A 77 3.52 -22.41 -19.40
C LEU A 77 2.25 -21.57 -19.22
N PHE A 78 1.58 -21.64 -18.07
CA PHE A 78 0.35 -20.90 -17.86
C PHE A 78 0.58 -19.39 -17.93
N PHE A 79 1.61 -18.89 -17.25
CA PHE A 79 1.93 -17.46 -17.26
C PHE A 79 2.25 -16.92 -18.67
N ASN A 80 2.92 -17.70 -19.53
CA ASN A 80 3.26 -17.28 -20.89
C ASN A 80 2.19 -17.60 -21.93
N ILE A 81 1.35 -18.63 -21.74
CA ILE A 81 0.28 -19.01 -22.68
C ILE A 81 -1.00 -18.21 -22.46
N THR A 82 -1.33 -17.81 -21.22
CA THR A 82 -2.56 -17.07 -20.93
C THR A 82 -2.77 -15.87 -21.86
N PRO A 83 -1.76 -15.05 -22.20
CA PRO A 83 -1.91 -13.99 -23.19
C PRO A 83 -2.35 -14.51 -24.57
N PHE A 84 -1.76 -15.60 -25.08
CA PHE A 84 -2.07 -16.16 -26.41
C PHE A 84 -3.47 -16.74 -26.54
N ILE A 85 -4.01 -17.31 -25.48
CA ILE A 85 -5.39 -17.83 -25.48
C ILE A 85 -6.39 -16.67 -25.53
N LEU A 86 -6.05 -15.55 -24.90
CA LEU A 86 -6.91 -14.37 -24.81
C LEU A 86 -6.77 -13.46 -26.05
N LEU A 87 -5.59 -13.38 -26.70
CA LEU A 87 -5.20 -12.51 -27.83
C LEU A 87 -6.03 -12.58 -29.13
N LYS A 88 -7.12 -13.35 -29.20
CA LYS A 88 -7.87 -13.58 -30.45
C LYS A 88 -8.85 -12.46 -30.83
N THR A 89 -9.05 -11.45 -29.99
CA THR A 89 -9.97 -10.32 -30.24
C THR A 89 -9.18 -9.04 -30.53
N GLU A 90 -9.54 -8.31 -31.60
CA GLU A 90 -8.74 -7.18 -32.11
C GLU A 90 -8.51 -6.07 -31.08
N GLY A 91 -9.46 -5.83 -30.18
CA GLY A 91 -9.27 -4.83 -29.13
C GLY A 91 -8.26 -5.16 -28.04
N ILE A 92 -7.75 -6.38 -28.03
CA ILE A 92 -6.69 -6.77 -27.13
C ILE A 92 -5.32 -6.21 -27.59
N LYS A 93 -5.15 -5.85 -28.88
CA LYS A 93 -3.94 -5.16 -29.37
C LYS A 93 -3.77 -3.75 -28.79
N TYR A 94 -4.86 -3.02 -28.56
CA TYR A 94 -4.82 -1.67 -27.98
C TYR A 94 -4.46 -1.67 -26.48
N ILE A 95 -4.81 -2.73 -25.74
CA ILE A 95 -4.58 -2.83 -24.29
C ILE A 95 -3.25 -3.50 -23.93
N PHE A 96 -2.70 -4.37 -24.78
CA PHE A 96 -1.39 -4.97 -24.48
C PHE A 96 -0.22 -4.00 -24.46
N ASN A 97 -0.46 -2.74 -24.81
CA ASN A 97 0.45 -1.63 -24.53
C ASN A 97 0.58 -1.31 -23.03
N ASN A 98 -0.33 -1.77 -22.15
CA ASN A 98 -0.41 -1.41 -20.72
C ASN A 98 -0.37 -2.58 -19.71
N LEU A 99 -0.15 -3.82 -20.17
CA LEU A 99 -0.12 -5.01 -19.28
C LEU A 99 1.29 -5.58 -19.12
N PRO A 100 1.72 -5.95 -17.90
CA PRO A 100 3.06 -6.46 -17.63
C PRO A 100 3.18 -7.96 -17.95
N PHE A 101 2.64 -8.42 -19.08
CA PHE A 101 2.93 -9.77 -19.57
C PHE A 101 4.19 -9.73 -20.43
N PRO A 102 5.24 -10.49 -20.07
CA PRO A 102 6.52 -10.34 -20.75
C PRO A 102 6.52 -10.70 -22.24
N ILE A 103 5.61 -11.58 -22.67
CA ILE A 103 5.59 -12.05 -24.06
C ILE A 103 4.86 -11.09 -25.00
N THR A 104 3.88 -10.33 -24.49
CA THR A 104 3.19 -9.30 -25.27
C THR A 104 4.05 -8.05 -25.43
N ILE A 105 4.93 -7.80 -24.46
CA ILE A 105 5.98 -6.77 -24.52
C ILE A 105 7.06 -7.12 -25.57
N LEU A 106 7.32 -8.40 -25.82
CA LEU A 106 8.24 -8.82 -26.91
C LEU A 106 7.61 -8.74 -28.31
N MET A 107 6.27 -8.72 -28.38
CA MET A 107 5.51 -8.70 -29.64
C MET A 107 4.89 -7.33 -29.96
N SER A 108 4.95 -6.37 -29.04
CA SER A 108 4.52 -4.97 -29.23
C SER A 108 5.49 -4.22 -30.14
N GLU A 109 4.98 -3.25 -30.92
CA GLU A 109 5.81 -2.36 -31.72
C GLU A 109 6.83 -1.62 -30.83
N LYS A 110 8.08 -1.52 -31.30
CA LYS A 110 9.26 -1.08 -30.53
C LYS A 110 9.08 0.20 -29.71
N ASN A 111 8.20 1.11 -30.12
CA ASN A 111 8.06 2.44 -29.51
C ASN A 111 7.33 2.41 -28.16
N VAL A 112 6.33 1.55 -27.96
CA VAL A 112 5.53 1.55 -26.71
C VAL A 112 6.30 0.94 -25.54
N VAL A 113 7.05 -0.13 -25.81
CA VAL A 113 7.81 -0.88 -24.79
C VAL A 113 8.94 -0.04 -24.20
N GLN A 114 9.64 0.74 -25.04
CA GLN A 114 10.67 1.67 -24.60
C GLN A 114 10.08 2.83 -23.79
N GLN A 115 8.85 3.24 -24.09
CA GLN A 115 8.21 4.42 -23.50
C GLN A 115 7.55 4.15 -22.13
N TYR A 116 6.88 3.01 -21.92
CA TYR A 116 6.10 2.76 -20.69
C TYR A 116 6.66 1.65 -19.78
N TYR A 117 7.47 0.73 -20.30
CA TYR A 117 7.87 -0.48 -19.59
C TYR A 117 9.32 -0.88 -19.86
N SER A 118 10.22 0.08 -20.04
CA SER A 118 11.65 -0.16 -20.32
C SER A 118 12.31 -1.12 -19.33
N TRP A 119 11.81 -1.19 -18.08
CA TRP A 119 12.26 -2.09 -17.03
C TRP A 119 11.72 -3.52 -17.15
N VAL A 120 10.60 -3.78 -17.84
CA VAL A 120 9.99 -5.11 -17.91
C VAL A 120 10.81 -6.10 -18.75
N PRO A 121 11.37 -5.74 -19.92
CA PRO A 121 12.34 -6.59 -20.60
C PRO A 121 13.53 -6.93 -19.70
N ALA A 122 14.03 -5.97 -18.91
CA ALA A 122 15.10 -6.21 -17.95
C ALA A 122 14.67 -7.18 -16.83
N VAL A 123 13.45 -7.05 -16.29
CA VAL A 123 12.89 -7.99 -15.29
C VAL A 123 12.66 -9.37 -15.90
N PHE A 124 12.18 -9.46 -17.14
CA PHE A 124 11.99 -10.73 -17.85
C PHE A 124 13.30 -11.43 -18.14
N VAL A 125 14.29 -10.70 -18.66
CA VAL A 125 15.64 -11.21 -18.91
C VAL A 125 16.28 -11.60 -17.58
N ALA A 126 16.22 -10.75 -16.56
CA ALA A 126 16.72 -11.06 -15.22
C ALA A 126 16.03 -12.30 -14.65
N PHE A 127 14.72 -12.44 -14.81
CA PHE A 127 13.96 -13.61 -14.37
C PHE A 127 14.43 -14.89 -15.08
N HIS A 128 14.56 -14.87 -16.41
CA HIS A 128 15.00 -16.03 -17.20
C HIS A 128 16.47 -16.36 -16.95
N VAL A 129 17.32 -15.36 -16.77
CA VAL A 129 18.72 -15.51 -16.39
C VAL A 129 18.83 -16.10 -14.98
N ILE A 130 18.12 -15.56 -13.98
CA ILE A 130 18.09 -16.10 -12.62
C ILE A 130 17.57 -17.54 -12.63
N TRP A 131 16.57 -17.84 -13.47
CA TRP A 131 16.04 -19.18 -13.64
C TRP A 131 17.07 -20.15 -14.26
N LEU A 132 17.72 -19.76 -15.37
CA LEU A 132 18.77 -20.53 -16.03
C LEU A 132 19.97 -20.76 -15.09
N VAL A 133 20.42 -19.71 -14.42
CA VAL A 133 21.50 -19.77 -13.42
C VAL A 133 21.11 -20.70 -12.28
N SER A 134 19.89 -20.58 -11.75
CA SER A 134 19.36 -21.47 -10.71
C SER A 134 19.27 -22.92 -11.19
N PHE A 135 18.93 -23.14 -12.46
CA PHE A 135 18.88 -24.47 -13.06
C PHE A 135 20.27 -25.12 -13.11
N PHE A 136 21.28 -24.41 -13.64
CA PHE A 136 22.66 -24.92 -13.74
C PHE A 136 23.36 -25.05 -12.38
N LEU A 137 23.12 -24.12 -11.46
CA LEU A 137 23.71 -24.16 -10.12
C LEU A 137 23.02 -25.15 -9.18
N SER A 138 21.91 -25.77 -9.60
CA SER A 138 21.09 -26.65 -8.75
C SER A 138 21.83 -27.87 -8.18
N GLY A 139 22.95 -28.24 -8.80
CA GLY A 139 23.88 -29.25 -8.29
C GLY A 139 24.74 -28.77 -7.12
N LYS A 140 25.13 -27.49 -7.07
CA LYS A 140 26.09 -26.94 -6.11
C LYS A 140 25.43 -26.36 -4.86
N ILE A 141 24.27 -25.70 -4.97
CA ILE A 141 23.61 -25.01 -3.85
C ILE A 141 22.10 -25.34 -3.78
N PRO A 142 21.73 -26.63 -3.59
CA PRO A 142 20.38 -27.12 -3.83
C PRO A 142 19.30 -26.51 -2.91
N LYS A 143 19.68 -26.02 -1.72
CA LYS A 143 18.73 -25.45 -0.75
C LYS A 143 18.32 -24.01 -1.10
N ILE A 144 19.32 -23.16 -1.41
CA ILE A 144 19.07 -21.77 -1.79
C ILE A 144 18.29 -21.72 -3.10
N ILE A 145 18.63 -22.60 -4.04
CA ILE A 145 17.94 -22.68 -5.33
C ILE A 145 16.48 -23.08 -5.18
N ASN A 146 16.15 -24.01 -4.27
CA ASN A 146 14.75 -24.33 -3.99
C ASN A 146 13.98 -23.11 -3.44
N ILE A 147 14.61 -22.26 -2.63
CA ILE A 147 13.98 -21.04 -2.12
C ILE A 147 13.72 -20.06 -3.25
N PHE A 148 14.74 -19.76 -4.06
CA PHE A 148 14.60 -18.86 -5.22
C PHE A 148 13.55 -19.35 -6.20
N MET A 149 13.53 -20.65 -6.51
CA MET A 149 12.58 -21.22 -7.44
C MET A 149 11.14 -21.16 -6.90
N ASN A 150 10.92 -21.52 -5.64
CA ASN A 150 9.60 -21.40 -5.04
C ASN A 150 9.14 -19.93 -4.96
N PHE A 151 10.07 -19.01 -4.68
CA PHE A 151 9.80 -17.57 -4.67
C PHE A 151 9.40 -17.04 -6.05
N ILE A 152 10.14 -17.41 -7.09
CA ILE A 152 9.83 -17.07 -8.48
C ILE A 152 8.41 -17.53 -8.85
N ILE A 153 8.06 -18.78 -8.54
CA ILE A 153 6.71 -19.29 -8.84
C ILE A 153 5.65 -18.55 -8.02
N THR A 154 5.90 -18.31 -6.73
CA THR A 154 5.01 -17.51 -5.89
C THR A 154 4.77 -16.14 -6.52
N LEU A 155 5.83 -15.47 -6.97
CA LEU A 155 5.73 -14.17 -7.63
C LEU A 155 4.88 -14.25 -8.91
N SER A 156 5.12 -15.26 -9.77
CA SER A 156 4.32 -15.46 -10.99
C SER A 156 2.84 -15.68 -10.69
N PHE A 157 2.50 -16.48 -9.67
CA PHE A 157 1.10 -16.68 -9.29
C PHE A 157 0.48 -15.44 -8.63
N SER A 158 1.26 -14.64 -7.90
CA SER A 158 0.79 -13.34 -7.41
C SER A 158 0.43 -12.39 -8.55
N PHE A 159 1.27 -12.32 -9.60
CA PHE A 159 0.95 -11.56 -10.81
C PHE A 159 -0.28 -12.11 -11.54
N TRP A 160 -0.38 -13.43 -11.67
CA TRP A 160 -1.53 -14.07 -12.34
C TRP A 160 -2.85 -13.86 -11.59
N MET A 161 -2.79 -13.83 -10.26
CA MET A 161 -3.92 -13.51 -9.41
C MET A 161 -4.34 -12.05 -9.53
N SER A 162 -3.36 -11.12 -9.52
CA SER A 162 -3.61 -9.70 -9.79
C SER A 162 -4.25 -9.51 -11.17
N PHE A 163 -3.77 -10.23 -12.18
CA PHE A 163 -4.35 -10.20 -13.52
C PHE A 163 -5.78 -10.72 -13.54
N GLY A 164 -6.06 -11.87 -12.91
CA GLY A 164 -7.41 -12.40 -12.83
C GLY A 164 -8.38 -11.42 -12.18
N GLY A 165 -7.94 -10.73 -11.12
CA GLY A 165 -8.70 -9.67 -10.47
C GLY A 165 -9.01 -8.50 -11.40
N GLN A 166 -7.99 -7.99 -12.11
CA GLN A 166 -8.15 -6.91 -13.09
C GLN A 166 -9.04 -7.32 -14.27
N PHE A 167 -8.86 -8.53 -14.80
CA PHE A 167 -9.68 -9.08 -15.87
C PHE A 167 -11.16 -9.16 -15.46
N LEU A 168 -11.43 -9.61 -14.23
CA LEU A 168 -12.79 -9.63 -13.69
C LEU A 168 -13.37 -8.21 -13.57
N LEU A 169 -12.60 -7.23 -13.11
CA LEU A 169 -13.06 -5.83 -13.04
C LEU A 169 -13.40 -5.27 -14.42
N TRP A 170 -12.53 -5.50 -15.38
CA TRP A 170 -12.72 -5.10 -16.77
C TRP A 170 -13.98 -5.69 -17.40
N THR A 171 -14.31 -6.94 -17.07
CA THR A 171 -15.55 -7.55 -17.57
C THR A 171 -16.82 -6.86 -17.07
N PHE A 172 -16.77 -6.14 -15.95
CA PHE A 172 -17.89 -5.36 -15.43
C PHE A 172 -17.86 -3.88 -15.84
N ALA A 173 -16.74 -3.36 -16.35
CA ALA A 173 -16.59 -1.99 -16.82
C ALA A 173 -17.10 -1.76 -18.26
N ALA A 174 -17.53 -2.83 -18.94
CA ALA A 174 -17.93 -2.84 -20.35
C ALA A 174 -19.10 -1.93 -20.71
N ASP A 175 -19.93 -1.55 -19.73
CA ASP A 175 -21.14 -0.76 -19.98
C ASP A 175 -20.85 0.74 -20.16
N LYS A 176 -19.60 1.19 -19.97
CA LYS A 176 -19.27 2.64 -19.95
C LYS A 176 -17.99 3.06 -20.66
N THR A 177 -17.28 2.15 -21.29
CA THR A 177 -16.01 2.49 -21.94
C THR A 177 -15.93 1.76 -23.26
N ASP A 178 -15.63 2.50 -24.34
CA ASP A 178 -15.32 1.98 -25.69
C ASP A 178 -14.02 1.18 -25.67
N LEU A 179 -13.94 0.18 -24.79
CA LEU A 179 -12.78 -0.66 -24.61
C LEU A 179 -12.89 -1.85 -25.56
N PRO A 180 -12.00 -1.95 -26.56
CA PRO A 180 -12.25 -2.81 -27.70
C PRO A 180 -12.10 -4.31 -27.37
N PHE A 181 -11.61 -4.70 -26.18
CA PHE A 181 -11.60 -6.12 -25.75
C PHE A 181 -13.01 -6.66 -25.45
N MET A 182 -13.97 -5.76 -25.20
CA MET A 182 -15.36 -6.11 -24.98
C MET A 182 -16.20 -5.96 -26.25
N ASP A 183 -15.69 -5.59 -27.43
CA ASP A 183 -16.49 -5.54 -28.67
C ASP A 183 -17.34 -6.79 -28.93
N PRO A 184 -16.86 -8.04 -28.70
CA PRO A 184 -17.70 -9.23 -28.85
C PRO A 184 -18.80 -9.35 -27.79
N TRP A 185 -18.68 -8.59 -26.69
CA TRP A 185 -19.52 -8.63 -25.49
C TRP A 185 -20.28 -7.32 -25.23
N GLN A 186 -19.97 -6.22 -25.92
CA GLN A 186 -20.72 -4.97 -25.90
C GLN A 186 -22.09 -5.17 -26.55
N SER A 187 -22.15 -6.07 -27.55
CA SER A 187 -23.40 -6.57 -28.12
C SER A 187 -23.95 -7.80 -27.39
N ALA A 188 -23.41 -8.19 -26.23
CA ALA A 188 -23.93 -9.34 -25.48
C ALA A 188 -25.33 -9.01 -24.96
N THR A 189 -26.34 -9.58 -25.62
CA THR A 189 -27.74 -9.40 -25.23
C THR A 189 -28.21 -10.50 -24.28
N THR A 190 -27.40 -11.54 -24.09
CA THR A 190 -27.77 -12.70 -23.28
C THR A 190 -26.93 -12.82 -22.01
N ILE A 191 -27.57 -13.28 -20.93
CA ILE A 191 -26.89 -13.58 -19.66
C ILE A 191 -25.75 -14.60 -19.86
N GLY A 192 -25.92 -15.57 -20.77
CA GLY A 192 -24.91 -16.59 -21.07
C GLY A 192 -23.61 -16.01 -21.63
N GLU A 193 -23.70 -14.92 -22.38
CA GLU A 193 -22.54 -14.21 -22.88
C GLU A 193 -21.82 -13.51 -21.71
N LEU A 194 -22.51 -12.68 -20.93
CA LEU A 194 -21.89 -12.01 -19.76
C LEU A 194 -21.32 -12.98 -18.70
N VAL A 195 -21.86 -14.20 -18.59
CA VAL A 195 -21.42 -15.22 -17.64
C VAL A 195 -20.07 -15.85 -18.02
N THR A 196 -19.72 -15.92 -19.30
CA THR A 196 -18.50 -16.61 -19.75
C THR A 196 -17.21 -15.92 -19.30
N PRO A 197 -17.01 -14.59 -19.50
CA PRO A 197 -15.85 -13.87 -19.00
C PRO A 197 -15.75 -13.92 -17.47
N LEU A 198 -16.91 -13.87 -16.80
CA LEU A 198 -17.04 -13.98 -15.35
C LEU A 198 -16.53 -15.33 -14.82
N ILE A 199 -16.93 -16.42 -15.47
CA ILE A 199 -16.44 -17.78 -15.14
C ILE A 199 -14.94 -17.85 -15.40
N ILE A 200 -14.44 -17.32 -16.53
CA ILE A 200 -13.00 -17.35 -16.85
C ILE A 200 -12.20 -16.57 -15.80
N GLY A 201 -12.59 -15.32 -15.49
CA GLY A 201 -11.96 -14.48 -14.47
C GLY A 201 -11.99 -15.14 -13.10
N GLY A 202 -13.14 -15.66 -12.69
CA GLY A 202 -13.30 -16.40 -11.43
C GLY A 202 -12.41 -17.65 -11.36
N VAL A 203 -12.34 -18.45 -12.44
CA VAL A 203 -11.47 -19.64 -12.51
C VAL A 203 -10.00 -19.25 -12.43
N ILE A 204 -9.56 -18.19 -13.12
CA ILE A 204 -8.18 -17.69 -13.03
C ILE A 204 -7.85 -17.26 -11.60
N ILE A 205 -8.73 -16.50 -10.94
CA ILE A 205 -8.53 -16.04 -9.56
C ILE A 205 -8.46 -17.22 -8.59
N ILE A 206 -9.40 -18.17 -8.67
CA ILE A 206 -9.46 -19.32 -7.77
C ILE A 206 -8.24 -20.22 -7.98
N LEU A 207 -7.91 -20.53 -9.23
CA LEU A 207 -6.78 -21.39 -9.57
C LEU A 207 -5.45 -20.74 -9.17
N SER A 208 -5.27 -19.46 -9.49
CA SER A 208 -4.08 -18.69 -9.08
C SER A 208 -3.95 -18.63 -7.56
N LEU A 209 -5.04 -18.41 -6.83
CA LEU A 209 -5.03 -18.44 -5.36
C LEU A 209 -4.62 -19.82 -4.83
N VAL A 210 -5.24 -20.91 -5.29
CA VAL A 210 -4.91 -22.26 -4.82
C VAL A 210 -3.43 -22.58 -5.06
N LEU A 211 -2.91 -22.24 -6.24
CA LEU A 211 -1.51 -22.45 -6.59
C LEU A 211 -0.58 -21.53 -5.78
N LEU A 212 -0.94 -20.27 -5.60
CA LEU A 212 -0.22 -19.30 -4.77
C LEU A 212 -0.10 -19.80 -3.33
N LEU A 213 -1.21 -20.21 -2.71
CA LEU A 213 -1.24 -20.76 -1.34
C LEU A 213 -0.34 -21.98 -1.21
N ARG A 214 -0.39 -22.89 -2.19
CA ARG A 214 0.49 -24.07 -2.23
C ARG A 214 1.96 -23.67 -2.32
N MET A 215 2.28 -22.66 -3.12
CA MET A 215 3.65 -22.22 -3.33
C MET A 215 4.22 -21.43 -2.15
N ILE A 216 3.42 -20.61 -1.49
CA ILE A 216 3.79 -19.96 -0.22
C ILE A 216 4.13 -21.03 0.84
N ARG A 217 3.35 -22.11 0.92
CA ARG A 217 3.65 -23.25 1.81
C ARG A 217 4.96 -23.94 1.44
N ASN A 218 5.25 -24.13 0.14
CA ASN A 218 6.51 -24.69 -0.31
C ASN A 218 7.70 -23.77 -0.02
N LEU A 219 7.50 -22.45 -0.11
CA LEU A 219 8.47 -21.43 0.26
C LEU A 219 8.79 -21.52 1.76
N GLN A 220 7.76 -21.61 2.61
CA GLN A 220 7.91 -21.87 4.06
C GLN A 220 8.75 -23.12 4.33
N ILE A 221 8.41 -24.24 3.69
CA ILE A 221 9.14 -25.50 3.87
C ILE A 221 10.61 -25.33 3.46
N SER A 222 10.87 -24.58 2.39
CA SER A 222 12.22 -24.36 1.88
C SER A 222 13.08 -23.52 2.82
N PHE A 223 12.53 -22.41 3.35
CA PHE A 223 13.19 -21.59 4.35
C PHE A 223 13.40 -22.34 5.67
N SER A 224 12.41 -23.11 6.13
CA SER A 224 12.56 -23.91 7.36
C SER A 224 13.67 -24.96 7.24
N ASN A 225 14.00 -25.42 6.02
CA ASN A 225 15.05 -26.39 5.75
C ASN A 225 16.44 -25.76 5.54
N LEU A 226 16.53 -24.43 5.53
CA LEU A 226 17.79 -23.69 5.50
C LEU A 226 18.52 -23.95 6.83
N ASN A 227 19.64 -24.69 6.76
CA ASN A 227 20.40 -25.04 7.96
C ASN A 227 21.44 -23.96 8.21
N THR A 228 21.12 -22.97 9.04
CA THR A 228 22.02 -21.86 9.39
C THR A 228 22.93 -22.26 10.55
N LYS A 229 23.86 -23.19 10.33
CA LYS A 229 24.89 -23.57 11.33
C LYS A 229 25.97 -22.47 11.55
N GLY A 230 25.61 -21.18 11.51
CA GLY A 230 26.59 -20.08 11.53
C GLY A 230 26.32 -19.01 12.60
N LYS A 231 27.39 -18.27 12.96
CA LYS A 231 27.39 -17.08 13.85
C LYS A 231 26.20 -16.14 13.55
N GLY A 232 25.69 -15.45 14.58
CA GLY A 232 24.44 -14.67 14.57
C GLY A 232 24.19 -13.75 13.36
N GLY A 233 25.23 -13.21 12.72
CA GLY A 233 25.08 -12.40 11.50
C GLY A 233 24.43 -13.15 10.32
N LYS A 234 24.74 -14.44 10.11
CA LYS A 234 24.11 -15.25 9.04
C LYS A 234 22.63 -15.55 9.35
N MET A 235 22.28 -15.55 10.63
CA MET A 235 20.90 -15.76 11.09
C MET A 235 20.05 -14.50 10.82
N ILE A 236 20.57 -13.33 11.20
CA ILE A 236 19.92 -12.04 10.92
C ILE A 236 19.69 -11.89 9.41
N LEU A 237 20.72 -12.16 8.61
CA LEU A 237 20.63 -12.08 7.15
C LEU A 237 19.56 -13.04 6.61
N SER A 238 19.44 -14.27 7.15
CA SER A 238 18.40 -15.21 6.73
C SER A 238 16.97 -14.77 7.08
N TYR A 239 16.78 -14.06 8.20
CA TYR A 239 15.49 -13.48 8.56
C TYR A 239 15.14 -12.26 7.71
N ILE A 240 16.12 -11.40 7.41
CA ILE A 240 15.94 -10.26 6.48
C ILE A 240 15.55 -10.80 5.10
N PHE A 241 16.26 -11.81 4.58
CA PHE A 241 15.92 -12.44 3.31
C PHE A 241 14.53 -13.09 3.33
N LEU A 242 14.15 -13.76 4.43
CA LEU A 242 12.81 -14.30 4.59
C LEU A 242 11.75 -13.19 4.48
N ILE A 243 11.89 -12.10 5.22
CA ILE A 243 10.93 -10.99 5.21
C ILE A 243 10.88 -10.35 3.83
N LEU A 244 12.04 -10.05 3.24
CA LEU A 244 12.15 -9.45 1.92
C LEU A 244 11.47 -10.30 0.84
N PHE A 245 11.71 -11.61 0.83
CA PHE A 245 11.09 -12.53 -0.14
C PHE A 245 9.57 -12.58 0.01
N TYR A 246 9.06 -12.53 1.25
CA TYR A 246 7.62 -12.50 1.48
C TYR A 246 6.99 -11.15 1.10
N ILE A 247 7.69 -10.02 1.34
CA ILE A 247 7.25 -8.68 0.89
C ILE A 247 7.21 -8.62 -0.64
N ILE A 248 8.28 -9.03 -1.33
CA ILE A 248 8.32 -9.01 -2.80
C ILE A 248 7.26 -9.97 -3.39
N ALA A 249 7.01 -11.11 -2.74
CA ALA A 249 5.94 -12.02 -3.16
C ALA A 249 4.53 -11.43 -3.05
N ILE A 250 4.31 -10.50 -2.10
CA ILE A 250 3.04 -9.77 -1.92
C ILE A 250 2.94 -8.58 -2.87
N PHE A 251 4.05 -7.98 -3.28
CA PHE A 251 4.08 -6.75 -4.06
C PHE A 251 3.12 -6.74 -5.27
N PRO A 252 3.05 -7.80 -6.12
CA PRO A 252 2.09 -7.82 -7.24
C PRO A 252 0.63 -7.79 -6.79
N LEU A 253 0.30 -8.38 -5.64
CA LEU A 253 -1.06 -8.36 -5.09
C LEU A 253 -1.43 -6.96 -4.60
N VAL A 254 -0.49 -6.29 -3.92
CA VAL A 254 -0.68 -4.90 -3.45
C VAL A 254 -0.81 -3.94 -4.63
N LEU A 255 0.01 -4.11 -5.66
CA LEU A 255 -0.11 -3.35 -6.90
C LEU A 255 -1.45 -3.61 -7.59
N GLY A 256 -1.92 -4.86 -7.60
CA GLY A 256 -3.24 -5.23 -8.09
C GLY A 256 -4.38 -4.54 -7.36
N ILE A 257 -4.31 -4.49 -6.02
CA ILE A 257 -5.27 -3.76 -5.17
C ILE A 257 -5.20 -2.25 -5.48
N TYR A 258 -4.00 -1.69 -5.53
CA TYR A 258 -3.80 -0.26 -5.81
C TYR A 258 -4.41 0.13 -7.16
N ASN A 259 -4.11 -0.63 -8.21
CA ASN A 259 -4.67 -0.39 -9.54
C ASN A 259 -6.20 -0.56 -9.57
N ALA A 260 -6.75 -1.51 -8.83
CA ALA A 260 -8.20 -1.69 -8.71
C ALA A 260 -8.87 -0.49 -8.00
N ILE A 261 -8.20 0.06 -6.97
CA ILE A 261 -8.66 1.26 -6.26
C ILE A 261 -8.56 2.51 -7.14
N GLN A 262 -7.60 2.61 -8.06
CA GLN A 262 -7.48 3.80 -8.92
C GLN A 262 -8.54 3.83 -10.05
N SER A 263 -9.08 2.69 -10.46
CA SER A 263 -10.05 2.59 -11.57
C SER A 263 -11.52 2.92 -11.20
N ILE A 264 -11.79 3.74 -10.17
CA ILE A 264 -13.13 3.91 -9.58
C ILE A 264 -14.08 4.72 -10.48
N SER A 265 -15.05 4.02 -11.08
CA SER A 265 -16.40 4.54 -11.33
C SER A 265 -17.41 3.79 -10.44
N LEU A 266 -18.60 4.34 -10.20
CA LEU A 266 -19.58 3.84 -9.20
C LEU A 266 -19.91 2.32 -9.26
N ILE A 267 -19.89 1.68 -10.44
CA ILE A 267 -20.14 0.23 -10.60
C ILE A 267 -18.91 -0.61 -10.18
N VAL A 268 -17.72 -0.03 -10.28
CA VAL A 268 -16.42 -0.67 -9.95
C VAL A 268 -16.27 -0.90 -8.44
N GLN A 269 -17.03 -0.18 -7.60
CA GLN A 269 -16.95 -0.34 -6.14
C GLN A 269 -17.34 -1.75 -5.68
N TYR A 270 -18.39 -2.36 -6.24
CA TYR A 270 -18.88 -3.67 -5.80
C TYR A 270 -18.00 -4.83 -6.30
N THR A 271 -17.48 -4.74 -7.51
CA THR A 271 -16.64 -5.75 -8.15
C THR A 271 -15.21 -5.69 -7.63
N ASN A 272 -14.74 -4.51 -7.22
CA ASN A 272 -13.51 -4.33 -6.47
C ASN A 272 -13.49 -5.12 -5.17
N TYR A 273 -14.60 -5.21 -4.43
CA TYR A 273 -14.60 -5.97 -3.18
C TYR A 273 -14.27 -7.46 -3.38
N ILE A 274 -14.73 -8.08 -4.48
CA ILE A 274 -14.44 -9.50 -4.76
C ILE A 274 -12.94 -9.69 -5.01
N SER A 275 -12.36 -8.89 -5.91
CA SER A 275 -10.92 -8.92 -6.21
C SER A 275 -10.08 -8.58 -4.97
N ILE A 276 -10.46 -7.57 -4.20
CA ILE A 276 -9.80 -7.18 -2.94
C ILE A 276 -9.86 -8.29 -1.91
N VAL A 277 -11.00 -8.98 -1.74
CA VAL A 277 -11.14 -10.10 -0.79
C VAL A 277 -10.18 -11.23 -1.16
N PHE A 278 -10.11 -11.62 -2.44
CA PHE A 278 -9.19 -12.65 -2.87
C PHE A 278 -7.72 -12.22 -2.67
N LEU A 279 -7.36 -11.00 -3.07
CA LEU A 279 -6.01 -10.45 -2.87
C LEU A 279 -5.65 -10.39 -1.37
N ALA A 280 -6.60 -10.01 -0.51
CA ALA A 280 -6.45 -9.99 0.95
C ALA A 280 -6.24 -11.40 1.53
N ILE A 281 -6.95 -12.42 1.04
CA ILE A 281 -6.71 -13.83 1.42
C ILE A 281 -5.28 -14.24 1.06
N GLY A 282 -4.80 -13.84 -0.12
CA GLY A 282 -3.41 -14.04 -0.56
C GLY A 282 -2.41 -13.41 0.43
N ILE A 283 -2.57 -12.12 0.73
CA ILE A 283 -1.73 -11.37 1.67
C ILE A 283 -1.74 -12.02 3.06
N PHE A 284 -2.93 -12.32 3.59
CA PHE A 284 -3.09 -12.94 4.90
C PHE A 284 -2.38 -14.29 4.99
N SER A 285 -2.45 -15.10 3.93
CA SER A 285 -1.74 -16.37 3.86
C SER A 285 -0.22 -16.18 3.83
N VAL A 286 0.29 -15.21 3.06
CA VAL A 286 1.72 -14.90 3.04
C VAL A 286 2.20 -14.49 4.45
N ILE A 287 1.48 -13.59 5.13
CA ILE A 287 1.79 -13.16 6.50
C ILE A 287 1.75 -14.32 7.49
N THR A 288 0.71 -15.15 7.43
CA THR A 288 0.57 -16.31 8.32
C THR A 288 1.72 -17.31 8.12
N ASN A 289 2.09 -17.56 6.88
CA ASN A 289 3.20 -18.45 6.55
C ASN A 289 4.56 -17.84 6.93
N LEU A 290 4.76 -16.53 6.82
CA LEU A 290 5.95 -15.84 7.33
C LEU A 290 6.10 -16.08 8.84
N ILE A 291 5.02 -15.86 9.60
CA ILE A 291 4.98 -16.09 11.05
C ILE A 291 5.31 -17.55 11.39
N ASN A 292 4.70 -18.51 10.69
CA ASN A 292 4.92 -19.92 10.93
C ASN A 292 6.34 -20.36 10.56
N THR A 293 6.87 -19.92 9.42
CA THR A 293 8.24 -20.20 8.97
C THR A 293 9.25 -19.73 10.01
N SER A 294 9.07 -18.52 10.53
CA SER A 294 9.96 -18.02 11.56
C SER A 294 9.84 -18.77 12.87
N LYS A 295 8.64 -19.20 13.29
CA LYS A 295 8.47 -20.03 14.48
C LYS A 295 9.21 -21.34 14.34
N ASP A 296 9.13 -21.97 13.16
CA ASP A 296 9.81 -23.24 12.88
C ASP A 296 11.34 -23.07 12.84
N MET A 297 11.83 -21.98 12.24
CA MET A 297 13.26 -21.62 12.30
C MET A 297 13.72 -21.37 13.75
N GLY A 298 12.94 -20.62 14.53
CA GLY A 298 13.24 -20.35 15.95
C GLY A 298 13.28 -21.61 16.81
N LYS A 299 12.34 -22.54 16.61
CA LYS A 299 12.32 -23.85 17.30
C LYS A 299 13.57 -24.68 16.99
N LYS A 300 13.99 -24.73 15.72
CA LYS A 300 15.21 -25.46 15.30
C LYS A 300 16.48 -24.89 15.93
N ILE A 301 16.54 -23.57 16.10
CA ILE A 301 17.66 -22.87 16.76
C ILE A 301 17.69 -23.22 18.26
N ALA A 302 16.53 -23.19 18.93
CA ALA A 302 16.43 -23.52 20.35
C ALA A 302 16.87 -24.98 20.65
N THR A 303 16.61 -25.92 19.73
CA THR A 303 17.03 -27.32 19.88
C THR A 303 18.50 -27.57 19.51
N THR A 304 19.17 -26.67 18.79
CA THR A 304 20.61 -26.78 18.47
C THR A 304 21.51 -25.99 19.41
N GLY A 305 20.98 -25.00 20.14
CA GLY A 305 21.74 -24.10 21.02
C GLY A 305 22.09 -24.64 22.42
N THR A 306 21.81 -25.90 22.74
CA THR A 306 22.01 -26.46 24.10
C THR A 306 23.47 -26.74 24.50
N GLU A 307 24.48 -26.45 23.67
CA GLU A 307 25.88 -26.83 23.98
C GLU A 307 26.92 -25.70 24.04
N GLY A 308 26.60 -24.41 23.91
CA GLY A 308 27.68 -23.40 24.05
C GLY A 308 27.27 -21.94 24.10
N THR A 309 27.63 -21.30 25.23
CA THR A 309 27.89 -19.86 25.41
C THR A 309 26.76 -18.86 25.16
N GLY A 310 26.03 -18.54 26.22
CA GLY A 310 26.16 -17.22 26.89
C GLY A 310 25.57 -15.94 26.31
N SER A 311 25.27 -15.80 25.01
CA SER A 311 24.65 -14.56 24.50
C SER A 311 23.15 -14.75 24.19
N LYS A 312 22.32 -14.41 25.17
CA LYS A 312 20.83 -14.42 25.14
C LYS A 312 20.23 -13.30 24.27
N VAL A 313 20.73 -13.06 23.06
CA VAL A 313 20.00 -12.20 22.10
C VAL A 313 19.33 -13.13 21.10
N SER A 314 18.15 -13.65 21.47
CA SER A 314 17.29 -14.35 20.51
C SER A 314 16.59 -13.31 19.65
N PHE A 315 17.21 -12.94 18.53
CA PHE A 315 16.56 -12.12 17.52
C PHE A 315 15.41 -12.93 16.90
N GLY A 316 14.18 -12.64 17.34
CA GLY A 316 12.97 -13.34 16.89
C GLY A 316 12.19 -12.53 15.85
N ILE A 317 11.17 -13.14 15.23
CA ILE A 317 10.30 -12.42 14.28
C ILE A 317 9.67 -11.16 14.87
N MET A 318 9.37 -11.19 16.18
CA MET A 318 8.75 -10.05 16.85
C MET A 318 9.70 -8.86 16.85
N THR A 319 11.02 -9.10 16.98
CA THR A 319 12.04 -8.05 16.86
C THR A 319 12.12 -7.53 15.42
N ALA A 320 12.05 -8.40 14.43
CA ALA A 320 12.11 -7.99 13.02
C ALA A 320 10.85 -7.25 12.55
N VAL A 321 9.66 -7.70 12.96
CA VAL A 321 8.37 -7.01 12.74
C VAL A 321 8.35 -5.70 13.50
N TYR A 322 8.84 -5.67 14.75
CA TYR A 322 8.97 -4.43 15.51
C TYR A 322 9.91 -3.44 14.82
N ILE A 323 11.07 -3.88 14.31
CA ILE A 323 11.98 -3.03 13.54
C ILE A 323 11.30 -2.53 12.27
N LEU A 324 10.55 -3.37 11.55
CA LEU A 324 9.82 -2.96 10.36
C LEU A 324 8.75 -1.90 10.69
N VAL A 325 7.91 -2.17 11.70
CA VAL A 325 6.88 -1.23 12.17
C VAL A 325 7.53 0.05 12.66
N PHE A 326 8.63 -0.03 13.42
CA PHE A 326 9.40 1.12 13.85
C PHE A 326 9.91 1.93 12.64
N ILE A 327 10.52 1.30 11.64
CA ILE A 327 10.95 1.99 10.42
C ILE A 327 9.76 2.66 9.73
N LEU A 328 8.63 1.96 9.56
CA LEU A 328 7.45 2.50 8.87
C LEU A 328 6.77 3.64 9.66
N THR A 329 6.68 3.52 10.99
CA THR A 329 6.08 4.55 11.86
C THR A 329 6.97 5.78 11.95
N TRP A 330 8.29 5.62 11.90
CA TRP A 330 9.23 6.74 11.97
C TRP A 330 9.67 7.26 10.59
N ALA A 331 9.35 6.54 9.51
CA ALA A 331 9.65 6.99 8.14
C ALA A 331 9.14 8.41 7.87
N PRO A 332 7.92 8.82 8.28
CA PRO A 332 7.47 10.20 8.09
C PRO A 332 8.33 11.27 8.74
N ILE A 333 9.09 10.95 9.79
CA ILE A 333 10.01 11.89 10.45
C ILE A 333 11.35 11.94 9.73
N PHE A 334 11.81 10.81 9.19
CA PHE A 334 13.10 10.71 8.51
C PHE A 334 13.04 11.11 7.03
N MET A 335 11.92 10.87 6.35
CA MET A 335 11.77 11.20 4.92
C MET A 335 11.92 12.69 4.63
N PRO A 336 11.38 13.64 5.43
CA PRO A 336 11.59 15.08 5.24
C PRO A 336 13.05 15.52 5.30
N ILE A 337 13.90 14.78 6.03
CA ILE A 337 15.34 15.06 6.10
C ILE A 337 16.02 14.76 4.76
N VAL A 338 15.48 13.82 3.99
CA VAL A 338 16.05 13.37 2.71
C VAL A 338 15.63 14.29 1.56
N ASP A 339 14.38 14.75 1.56
CA ASP A 339 13.82 15.56 0.46
C ASP A 339 13.59 17.04 0.82
N SER A 340 14.01 17.46 2.01
CA SER A 340 13.80 18.82 2.55
C SER A 340 12.34 19.26 2.62
N GLY A 341 11.38 18.32 2.54
CA GLY A 341 9.95 18.63 2.51
C GLY A 341 9.49 19.38 1.26
N GLN A 342 10.29 19.40 0.19
CA GLN A 342 9.92 20.08 -1.05
C GLN A 342 8.77 19.35 -1.76
N ASN A 343 7.77 20.10 -2.19
CA ASN A 343 6.67 19.61 -3.02
C ASN A 343 6.75 20.33 -4.38
N SER A 344 6.76 19.57 -5.48
CA SER A 344 6.82 20.15 -6.83
C SER A 344 5.59 19.80 -7.68
N LYS A 345 4.45 19.60 -7.00
CA LYS A 345 3.14 19.54 -7.65
C LYS A 345 2.74 20.95 -8.13
N SER A 346 2.09 21.07 -9.28
CA SER A 346 1.42 22.32 -9.66
C SER A 346 0.39 22.71 -8.61
N ASN A 347 0.06 23.99 -8.53
CA ASN A 347 -0.90 24.57 -7.59
C ASN A 347 -0.55 24.37 -6.09
N SER A 348 0.58 23.72 -5.77
CA SER A 348 1.00 23.52 -4.38
C SER A 348 1.57 24.80 -3.79
N ILE A 349 1.19 25.12 -2.54
CA ILE A 349 1.72 26.27 -1.80
C ILE A 349 3.19 26.11 -1.39
N TYR A 350 3.74 24.91 -1.54
CA TYR A 350 5.14 24.61 -1.29
C TYR A 350 5.99 24.56 -2.55
N ASN A 351 5.37 24.67 -3.73
CA ASN A 351 6.08 24.66 -4.99
C ASN A 351 6.56 26.09 -5.33
N PRO A 352 7.88 26.35 -5.32
CA PRO A 352 8.45 27.65 -5.67
C PRO A 352 8.59 27.84 -7.18
N ASP A 353 8.39 26.79 -7.99
CA ASP A 353 8.48 26.86 -9.44
C ASP A 353 7.31 27.66 -10.04
N TRP A 354 7.38 27.96 -11.33
CA TRP A 354 6.44 28.84 -12.03
C TRP A 354 4.95 28.42 -11.91
N ASN A 355 4.67 27.13 -11.76
CA ASN A 355 3.35 26.51 -11.68
C ASN A 355 2.87 26.25 -10.22
N GLY A 356 3.49 26.87 -9.22
CA GLY A 356 3.14 26.70 -7.81
C GLY A 356 2.41 27.90 -7.22
N TRP A 357 1.82 27.75 -6.03
CA TRP A 357 1.08 28.82 -5.33
C TRP A 357 1.88 29.47 -4.18
N SER A 358 3.20 29.28 -4.13
CA SER A 358 4.03 29.78 -3.03
C SER A 358 3.99 31.31 -2.86
N THR A 359 3.85 32.06 -3.95
CA THR A 359 3.73 33.53 -3.95
C THR A 359 2.38 33.96 -3.41
N PHE A 360 1.30 33.27 -3.79
CA PHE A 360 -0.04 33.53 -3.25
C PHE A 360 -0.10 33.27 -1.74
N ARG A 361 0.48 32.15 -1.28
CA ARG A 361 0.65 31.88 0.16
C ARG A 361 1.40 33.00 0.87
N THR A 362 2.52 33.44 0.32
CA THR A 362 3.32 34.52 0.92
C THR A 362 2.52 35.82 0.99
N GLY A 363 1.69 36.11 -0.02
CA GLY A 363 0.74 37.22 -0.01
C GLY A 363 -0.24 37.17 1.16
N LEU A 364 -0.80 35.99 1.43
CA LEU A 364 -1.71 35.78 2.56
C LEU A 364 -1.02 35.91 3.92
N GLU A 365 0.15 35.32 4.08
CA GLU A 365 0.94 35.42 5.32
C GLU A 365 1.35 36.89 5.59
N ASN A 366 1.66 37.66 4.54
CA ASN A 366 1.96 39.09 4.65
C ASN A 366 0.74 39.94 5.09
N LEU A 367 -0.48 39.51 4.79
CA LEU A 367 -1.72 40.12 5.29
C LEU A 367 -2.06 39.70 6.73
N GLY A 368 -1.30 38.76 7.31
CA GLY A 368 -1.48 38.29 8.68
C GLY A 368 -2.41 37.09 8.84
N TYR A 369 -2.78 36.42 7.73
CA TYR A 369 -3.56 35.18 7.81
C TYR A 369 -2.69 34.02 8.31
N GLU A 370 -3.31 33.13 9.08
CA GLU A 370 -2.72 31.85 9.48
C GLU A 370 -2.94 30.83 8.35
N VAL A 371 -1.86 30.39 7.68
CA VAL A 371 -1.94 29.47 6.54
C VAL A 371 -1.48 28.06 6.92
N HIS A 372 -2.34 27.05 6.68
CA HIS A 372 -2.03 25.63 6.94
C HIS A 372 -2.24 24.75 5.70
N PRO A 373 -1.42 23.70 5.50
CA PRO A 373 -1.69 22.66 4.51
C PRO A 373 -2.54 21.51 5.08
N ILE A 374 -3.29 20.82 4.23
CA ILE A 374 -3.86 19.50 4.50
C ILE A 374 -3.30 18.50 3.50
N GLN A 375 -2.57 17.50 4.00
CA GLN A 375 -1.97 16.44 3.18
C GLN A 375 -2.72 15.09 3.28
N SER A 376 -3.79 15.00 4.10
CA SER A 376 -4.41 13.71 4.44
C SER A 376 -5.89 13.59 4.06
N SER A 377 -6.77 14.32 4.75
CA SER A 377 -8.21 14.37 4.45
C SER A 377 -8.76 15.71 4.92
N ILE A 378 -9.69 16.27 4.15
CA ILE A 378 -10.38 17.52 4.46
C ILE A 378 -11.10 17.46 5.81
N SER A 379 -11.52 16.27 6.25
CA SER A 379 -12.13 16.07 7.57
C SER A 379 -11.27 16.55 8.75
N THR A 380 -9.95 16.68 8.58
CA THR A 380 -9.06 17.25 9.60
C THR A 380 -9.33 18.72 9.90
N VAL A 381 -9.97 19.46 8.99
CA VAL A 381 -10.46 20.82 9.24
C VAL A 381 -11.34 20.89 10.49
N SER A 382 -12.12 19.84 10.77
CA SER A 382 -12.98 19.78 11.97
C SER A 382 -12.22 19.83 13.30
N GLN A 383 -10.89 19.63 13.29
CA GLN A 383 -10.04 19.68 14.47
C GLN A 383 -9.47 21.08 14.73
N LEU A 384 -9.63 22.01 13.78
CA LEU A 384 -9.21 23.40 13.93
C LEU A 384 -10.13 24.14 14.91
N ASP A 385 -9.67 25.31 15.37
CA ASP A 385 -10.40 26.11 16.36
C ASP A 385 -11.82 26.45 15.85
N PRO A 386 -12.89 25.96 16.50
CA PRO A 386 -14.26 26.17 16.03
C PRO A 386 -14.72 27.63 16.19
N THR A 387 -13.98 28.47 16.91
CA THR A 387 -14.32 29.89 17.11
C THR A 387 -13.87 30.75 15.93
N LYS A 388 -12.81 30.34 15.22
CA LYS A 388 -12.25 31.04 14.06
C LYS A 388 -13.05 30.76 12.79
N GLN A 389 -12.92 31.64 11.80
CA GLN A 389 -13.36 31.36 10.43
C GLN A 389 -12.34 30.45 9.76
N VAL A 390 -12.78 29.34 9.19
CA VAL A 390 -11.92 28.45 8.43
C VAL A 390 -12.24 28.58 6.94
N ILE A 391 -11.24 28.88 6.13
CA ILE A 391 -11.35 28.97 4.67
C ILE A 391 -10.59 27.79 4.08
N LEU A 392 -11.29 26.85 3.44
CA LEU A 392 -10.64 25.78 2.69
C LEU A 392 -10.37 26.25 1.26
N VAL A 393 -9.13 26.14 0.79
CA VAL A 393 -8.73 26.48 -0.58
C VAL A 393 -8.34 25.20 -1.30
N VAL A 394 -9.03 24.92 -2.40
CA VAL A 394 -8.84 23.76 -3.27
C VAL A 394 -8.33 24.26 -4.61
N GLY A 395 -7.07 23.95 -4.96
CA GLY A 395 -6.45 24.35 -6.23
C GLY A 395 -6.16 23.15 -7.12
N GLY A 396 -6.77 23.09 -8.31
CA GLY A 396 -6.59 22.06 -9.32
C GLY A 396 -6.84 20.63 -8.83
N PRO A 397 -8.03 20.32 -8.29
CA PRO A 397 -8.30 19.02 -7.73
C PRO A 397 -8.40 17.97 -8.84
N ASN A 398 -7.47 17.01 -8.87
CA ASN A 398 -7.42 15.96 -9.88
C ASN A 398 -7.46 14.55 -9.26
N VAL A 399 -7.67 14.47 -7.93
CA VAL A 399 -7.95 13.25 -7.19
C VAL A 399 -9.46 13.13 -6.93
N PHE A 400 -9.96 11.91 -6.92
CA PHE A 400 -11.37 11.65 -6.60
C PHE A 400 -11.70 11.98 -5.14
N TYR A 401 -12.71 12.81 -4.93
CA TYR A 401 -13.33 13.06 -3.64
C TYR A 401 -14.17 11.86 -3.20
N ASN A 402 -14.04 11.43 -1.95
CA ASN A 402 -14.82 10.32 -1.40
C ASN A 402 -16.22 10.80 -0.98
N PRO A 403 -17.29 10.44 -1.73
CA PRO A 403 -18.64 10.95 -1.47
C PRO A 403 -19.17 10.56 -0.09
N ALA A 404 -18.73 9.42 0.44
CA ALA A 404 -19.23 8.89 1.71
C ALA A 404 -18.69 9.62 2.95
N SER A 405 -17.54 10.31 2.84
CA SER A 405 -16.92 11.02 3.96
C SER A 405 -16.86 12.52 3.78
N GLU A 406 -16.62 12.99 2.55
CA GLU A 406 -16.34 14.41 2.30
C GLU A 406 -17.60 15.23 2.05
N ILE A 407 -18.62 14.67 1.39
CA ILE A 407 -19.91 15.34 1.23
C ILE A 407 -20.61 15.56 2.57
N PRO A 408 -20.77 14.56 3.47
CA PRO A 408 -21.34 14.81 4.80
C PRO A 408 -20.54 15.81 5.63
N PHE A 409 -19.21 15.79 5.49
CA PHE A 409 -18.34 16.77 6.11
C PHE A 409 -18.64 18.18 5.62
N LEU A 410 -18.65 18.43 4.31
CA LEU A 410 -18.91 19.76 3.74
C LEU A 410 -20.29 20.29 4.13
N LEU A 411 -21.33 19.45 4.09
CA LEU A 411 -22.67 19.83 4.51
C LEU A 411 -22.73 20.25 5.98
N THR A 412 -21.98 19.57 6.84
CA THR A 412 -21.88 19.92 8.26
C THR A 412 -21.02 21.16 8.46
N ALA A 413 -19.93 21.29 7.71
CA ALA A 413 -18.99 22.41 7.79
C ALA A 413 -19.68 23.72 7.39
N PHE A 414 -20.49 23.74 6.33
CA PHE A 414 -21.25 24.93 5.92
C PHE A 414 -22.26 25.44 6.96
N GLN A 415 -22.57 24.65 8.00
CA GLN A 415 -23.38 25.06 9.16
C GLN A 415 -22.53 25.63 10.32
N THR A 416 -21.25 25.89 10.05
CA THR A 416 -20.26 26.46 10.97
C THR A 416 -19.56 27.65 10.30
N ASN A 417 -18.55 28.24 10.95
CA ASN A 417 -17.74 29.35 10.42
C ASN A 417 -16.76 28.82 9.36
N PHE A 418 -17.30 28.38 8.23
CA PHE A 418 -16.55 27.69 7.19
C PHE A 418 -16.87 28.28 5.82
N SER A 419 -15.85 28.63 5.06
CA SER A 419 -15.95 29.04 3.67
C SER A 419 -15.01 28.23 2.80
N ILE A 420 -15.27 28.20 1.49
CA ILE A 420 -14.45 27.43 0.56
C ILE A 420 -14.18 28.21 -0.72
N MET A 421 -12.95 28.11 -1.18
CA MET A 421 -12.46 28.58 -2.46
C MET A 421 -12.10 27.35 -3.30
N ILE A 422 -12.67 27.23 -4.50
CA ILE A 422 -12.38 26.14 -5.43
C ILE A 422 -11.85 26.76 -6.71
N CYS A 423 -10.69 26.32 -7.17
CA CYS A 423 -10.12 26.71 -8.45
C CYS A 423 -9.87 25.42 -9.23
N ASP A 424 -10.66 25.17 -10.27
CA ASP A 424 -10.68 23.89 -11.00
C ASP A 424 -10.16 24.07 -12.44
N ASP A 425 -9.19 23.25 -12.85
CA ASP A 425 -8.52 23.25 -14.16
C ASP A 425 -8.79 21.93 -14.91
N HIS A 426 -10.07 21.64 -15.19
CA HIS A 426 -10.55 20.38 -15.79
C HIS A 426 -10.48 19.16 -14.86
N GLY A 427 -10.51 19.40 -13.55
CA GLY A 427 -10.39 18.41 -12.50
C GLY A 427 -11.71 17.74 -12.08
N THR A 428 -11.79 17.40 -10.78
CA THR A 428 -12.87 16.60 -10.18
C THR A 428 -13.86 17.43 -9.36
N ALA A 429 -13.72 18.77 -9.30
CA ALA A 429 -14.55 19.60 -8.44
C ALA A 429 -16.03 19.61 -8.88
N GLU A 430 -16.29 19.42 -10.17
CA GLU A 430 -17.64 19.24 -10.74
C GLU A 430 -18.43 18.16 -9.97
N THR A 431 -17.78 17.01 -9.72
CA THR A 431 -18.42 15.87 -9.05
C THR A 431 -18.72 16.20 -7.60
N LEU A 432 -17.75 16.81 -6.90
CA LEU A 432 -17.92 17.24 -5.51
C LEU A 432 -19.08 18.22 -5.34
N LEU A 433 -19.13 19.26 -6.17
CA LEU A 433 -20.17 20.30 -6.11
C LEU A 433 -21.55 19.77 -6.51
N THR A 434 -21.61 18.92 -7.54
CA THR A 434 -22.87 18.28 -7.97
C THR A 434 -23.43 17.36 -6.88
N GLU A 435 -22.59 16.53 -6.27
CA GLU A 435 -23.01 15.65 -5.17
C GLU A 435 -23.40 16.46 -3.92
N ALA A 436 -22.68 17.55 -3.62
CA ALA A 436 -23.03 18.46 -2.54
C ALA A 436 -24.39 19.14 -2.79
N PHE A 437 -24.70 19.54 -4.04
CA PHE A 437 -26.01 20.07 -4.40
C PHE A 437 -27.12 19.04 -4.18
N ILE A 438 -26.96 17.81 -4.68
CA ILE A 438 -27.97 16.75 -4.51
C ILE A 438 -28.22 16.48 -3.02
N ALA A 439 -27.15 16.38 -2.23
CA ALA A 439 -27.25 16.08 -0.82
C ALA A 439 -27.80 17.26 0.00
N SER A 440 -27.43 18.50 -0.32
CA SER A 440 -27.96 19.70 0.34
C SER A 440 -29.44 19.92 0.00
N MET A 441 -29.85 19.70 -1.26
CA MET A 441 -31.25 19.72 -1.69
C MET A 441 -32.11 18.71 -0.92
N ALA A 442 -31.60 17.50 -0.73
CA ALA A 442 -32.29 16.47 0.06
C ALA A 442 -32.45 16.88 1.54
N ALA A 443 -31.47 17.62 2.09
CA ALA A 443 -31.47 18.06 3.48
C ALA A 443 -32.34 19.31 3.73
N THR A 444 -32.23 20.36 2.89
CA THR A 444 -32.89 21.64 3.11
C THR A 444 -34.31 21.69 2.55
N LYS A 445 -34.59 20.91 1.48
CA LYS A 445 -35.82 20.99 0.68
C LYS A 445 -36.12 22.39 0.13
N ASP A 446 -35.14 23.29 0.14
CA ASP A 446 -35.24 24.67 -0.29
C ASP A 446 -34.07 24.95 -1.26
N PRO A 447 -34.35 25.10 -2.57
CA PRO A 447 -33.32 25.36 -3.57
C PRO A 447 -32.49 26.62 -3.31
N SER A 448 -33.06 27.62 -2.64
CA SER A 448 -32.36 28.88 -2.35
C SER A 448 -31.28 28.74 -1.29
N LYS A 449 -31.34 27.67 -0.48
CA LYS A 449 -30.42 27.35 0.62
C LYS A 449 -29.52 26.14 0.32
N ALA A 450 -29.70 25.51 -0.83
CA ALA A 450 -28.84 24.43 -1.29
C ALA A 450 -27.51 25.00 -1.78
N THR A 451 -26.45 24.19 -1.75
CA THR A 451 -25.18 24.54 -2.41
C THR A 451 -25.42 24.67 -3.91
N PRO A 452 -24.91 25.67 -4.63
CA PRO A 452 -25.24 25.85 -6.05
C PRO A 452 -24.90 24.63 -6.93
N LEU A 453 -25.68 24.45 -8.00
CA LEU A 453 -25.40 23.43 -9.01
C LEU A 453 -24.31 23.94 -9.96
N THR A 454 -23.30 23.11 -10.24
CA THR A 454 -22.12 23.52 -11.02
C THR A 454 -21.79 22.48 -12.06
N PHE A 455 -21.51 22.94 -13.28
CA PHE A 455 -21.04 22.10 -14.38
C PHE A 455 -19.82 22.75 -15.00
N PHE A 456 -18.80 21.93 -15.23
CA PHE A 456 -17.55 22.33 -15.88
C PHE A 456 -17.43 21.56 -17.19
N PRO A 457 -17.61 22.21 -18.34
CA PRO A 457 -17.34 21.59 -19.62
C PRO A 457 -15.86 21.19 -19.73
N LYS A 458 -15.61 20.02 -20.31
CA LYS A 458 -14.25 19.45 -20.44
C LYS A 458 -13.62 19.89 -21.76
N GLY A 459 -13.29 21.18 -21.86
CA GLY A 459 -12.67 21.78 -23.03
C GLY A 459 -11.96 23.08 -22.64
N VAL A 460 -11.05 23.55 -23.49
CA VAL A 460 -10.27 24.77 -23.22
C VAL A 460 -11.09 25.99 -23.63
N LEU A 461 -11.15 27.00 -22.78
CA LEU A 461 -11.77 28.29 -23.07
C LEU A 461 -10.83 29.12 -23.96
N LEU A 462 -11.32 29.47 -25.15
CA LEU A 462 -10.67 30.42 -26.04
C LEU A 462 -11.44 31.74 -26.04
N ASP A 463 -10.72 32.86 -25.96
CA ASP A 463 -11.26 34.20 -26.18
C ASP A 463 -10.50 34.87 -27.33
N ASN A 464 -11.16 35.07 -28.46
CA ASN A 464 -10.53 35.64 -29.65
C ASN A 464 -10.46 37.18 -29.64
N ASP A 465 -11.09 37.85 -28.68
CA ASP A 465 -11.13 39.32 -28.61
C ASP A 465 -10.26 39.86 -27.46
N SER A 466 -10.32 39.23 -26.29
CA SER A 466 -9.53 39.64 -25.10
C SER A 466 -8.64 38.51 -24.61
N PHE A 467 -7.41 38.47 -25.09
CA PHE A 467 -6.39 37.49 -24.70
C PHE A 467 -5.00 38.13 -24.53
N TRP A 468 -4.09 37.44 -23.85
CA TRP A 468 -2.74 37.95 -23.61
C TRP A 468 -1.77 37.63 -24.75
N THR A 469 -1.41 36.36 -24.93
CA THR A 469 -0.45 35.91 -25.97
C THR A 469 -1.09 35.01 -27.04
N ASN A 470 -2.04 34.18 -26.64
CA ASN A 470 -2.84 33.28 -27.48
C ASN A 470 -4.27 33.29 -26.92
N PRO A 471 -5.33 33.14 -27.74
CA PRO A 471 -6.71 32.94 -27.27
C PRO A 471 -6.94 31.97 -26.11
N GLU A 472 -6.07 30.96 -25.94
CA GLU A 472 -6.07 30.02 -24.80
C GLU A 472 -5.73 30.69 -23.44
N PHE A 473 -5.25 31.94 -23.45
CA PHE A 473 -4.96 32.76 -22.28
C PHE A 473 -5.92 33.96 -22.23
N PRO A 474 -7.22 33.71 -21.93
CA PRO A 474 -8.22 34.77 -21.93
C PRO A 474 -7.93 35.79 -20.84
N VAL A 475 -8.16 37.06 -21.17
CA VAL A 475 -8.00 38.19 -20.25
C VAL A 475 -9.37 38.72 -19.88
N ILE A 476 -9.74 38.53 -18.63
CA ILE A 476 -11.02 38.93 -18.06
C ILE A 476 -10.94 40.41 -17.69
N GLN A 477 -11.82 41.20 -18.31
CA GLN A 477 -11.94 42.64 -18.09
C GLN A 477 -13.38 43.04 -17.71
N ASP A 478 -14.35 42.18 -18.01
CA ASP A 478 -15.74 42.38 -17.65
C ASP A 478 -16.03 41.72 -16.31
N PHE A 479 -16.13 42.57 -15.28
CA PHE A 479 -16.39 42.16 -13.90
C PHE A 479 -17.71 42.74 -13.39
N ALA A 480 -18.52 41.89 -12.77
CA ALA A 480 -19.71 42.35 -12.04
C ALA A 480 -19.27 43.14 -10.78
N PRO A 481 -20.00 44.21 -10.39
CA PRO A 481 -19.71 44.94 -9.16
C PRO A 481 -19.80 44.03 -7.93
N HIS A 482 -18.67 43.81 -7.25
CA HIS A 482 -18.57 42.97 -6.06
C HIS A 482 -17.32 43.34 -5.24
N ASP A 483 -17.27 43.01 -3.95
CA ASP A 483 -16.11 43.33 -3.10
C ASP A 483 -14.81 42.70 -3.62
N ILE A 484 -14.92 41.46 -4.13
CA ILE A 484 -13.82 40.71 -4.76
C ILE A 484 -13.26 41.41 -6.01
N THR A 485 -14.12 42.07 -6.80
CA THR A 485 -13.74 42.68 -8.07
C THR A 485 -13.43 44.18 -7.93
N SER A 486 -13.51 44.72 -6.70
CA SER A 486 -13.33 46.13 -6.43
C SER A 486 -11.89 46.59 -6.71
N GLY A 487 -11.75 47.45 -7.72
CA GLY A 487 -10.45 47.94 -8.17
C GLY A 487 -9.61 46.90 -8.91
N ILE A 488 -10.23 45.83 -9.41
CA ILE A 488 -9.64 44.87 -10.34
C ILE A 488 -9.91 45.35 -11.77
N SER A 489 -8.87 45.44 -12.59
CA SER A 489 -8.97 45.90 -13.97
C SER A 489 -8.88 44.76 -14.97
N LYS A 490 -7.89 43.86 -14.79
CA LYS A 490 -7.63 42.75 -15.70
C LYS A 490 -7.09 41.55 -14.94
N VAL A 491 -7.60 40.36 -15.25
CA VAL A 491 -7.09 39.08 -14.74
C VAL A 491 -6.86 38.15 -15.92
N VAL A 492 -5.70 37.51 -15.98
CA VAL A 492 -5.35 36.54 -17.02
C VAL A 492 -5.52 35.11 -16.51
N LEU A 493 -6.00 34.22 -17.36
CA LEU A 493 -6.15 32.79 -17.09
C LEU A 493 -5.22 31.96 -17.98
N ASP A 494 -4.98 30.69 -17.64
CA ASP A 494 -4.18 29.73 -18.41
C ASP A 494 -5.00 28.47 -18.70
N HIS A 495 -5.33 28.21 -19.97
CA HIS A 495 -6.09 27.02 -20.39
C HIS A 495 -7.34 26.74 -19.54
N ALA A 496 -8.03 27.81 -19.12
CA ALA A 496 -9.22 27.74 -18.29
C ALA A 496 -10.33 26.92 -18.97
N THR A 497 -11.32 26.50 -18.20
CA THR A 497 -12.66 26.19 -18.74
C THR A 497 -13.60 27.38 -18.48
N GLY A 498 -14.90 27.19 -18.70
CA GLY A 498 -15.95 28.12 -18.29
C GLY A 498 -17.02 27.42 -17.43
N PHE A 499 -17.85 28.20 -16.75
CA PHE A 499 -19.07 27.67 -16.16
C PHE A 499 -20.10 27.43 -17.26
N LEU A 500 -20.78 26.29 -17.18
CA LEU A 500 -21.90 26.03 -18.08
C LEU A 500 -23.01 27.06 -17.85
N GLY A 501 -23.41 27.73 -18.94
CA GLY A 501 -24.63 28.51 -19.00
C GLY A 501 -24.47 30.03 -18.96
N GLY A 502 -23.27 30.61 -18.83
CA GLY A 502 -23.11 32.08 -18.92
C GLY A 502 -24.13 32.85 -18.06
N GLU A 503 -25.01 33.63 -18.68
CA GLU A 503 -26.11 34.35 -17.99
C GLU A 503 -27.10 33.44 -17.23
N PHE A 504 -27.26 32.18 -17.67
CA PHE A 504 -28.10 31.16 -17.02
C PHE A 504 -27.49 30.63 -15.72
N LEU A 505 -26.22 30.93 -15.43
CA LEU A 505 -25.52 30.49 -14.22
C LEU A 505 -26.22 30.96 -12.94
N SER A 506 -26.87 32.12 -13.01
CA SER A 506 -27.74 32.65 -11.95
C SER A 506 -28.91 31.72 -11.60
N GLY A 507 -29.48 31.03 -12.59
CA GLY A 507 -30.53 30.04 -12.42
C GLY A 507 -30.07 28.78 -11.66
N PHE A 508 -28.77 28.50 -11.65
CA PHE A 508 -28.17 27.42 -10.87
C PHE A 508 -27.77 27.83 -9.44
N GLY A 509 -28.06 29.09 -9.07
CA GLY A 509 -27.87 29.61 -7.72
C GLY A 509 -26.56 30.36 -7.51
N TRP A 510 -25.76 30.59 -8.56
CA TRP A 510 -24.49 31.31 -8.53
C TRP A 510 -24.65 32.81 -8.81
N ASN A 511 -23.77 33.63 -8.24
CA ASN A 511 -23.55 35.01 -8.69
C ASN A 511 -22.28 35.03 -9.55
N PHE A 512 -22.39 35.40 -10.82
CA PHE A 512 -21.20 35.55 -11.66
C PHE A 512 -20.41 36.80 -11.23
N LEU A 513 -19.10 36.73 -11.33
CA LEU A 513 -18.18 37.80 -10.95
C LEU A 513 -17.34 38.31 -12.12
N GLY A 514 -16.99 37.44 -13.06
CA GLY A 514 -16.20 37.81 -14.23
C GLY A 514 -16.48 36.88 -15.41
N GLN A 515 -16.46 37.47 -16.61
CA GLN A 515 -16.75 36.79 -17.86
C GLN A 515 -15.84 37.25 -19.00
N THR A 516 -15.77 36.43 -20.04
CA THR A 516 -15.03 36.70 -21.29
C THR A 516 -15.74 37.73 -22.19
N SER A 517 -15.09 38.11 -23.29
CA SER A 517 -15.48 39.19 -24.22
C SER A 517 -16.83 39.05 -24.95
N GLY A 518 -17.65 38.03 -24.66
CA GLY A 518 -18.94 37.81 -25.30
C GLY A 518 -18.89 36.78 -26.43
N HIS A 519 -19.40 37.14 -27.61
CA HIS A 519 -19.61 36.21 -28.74
C HIS A 519 -18.32 35.63 -29.35
N TYR A 520 -17.16 36.20 -29.03
CA TYR A 520 -15.85 35.74 -29.52
C TYR A 520 -15.21 34.67 -28.63
N SER A 521 -15.87 34.33 -27.53
CA SER A 521 -15.44 33.28 -26.61
C SER A 521 -16.21 31.98 -26.85
N PHE A 522 -15.50 30.86 -26.73
CA PHE A 522 -16.08 29.52 -26.77
C PHE A 522 -15.17 28.53 -26.04
N ILE A 523 -15.74 27.40 -25.62
CA ILE A 523 -14.99 26.30 -25.02
C ILE A 523 -14.83 25.20 -26.08
N ASP A 524 -13.58 24.96 -26.48
CA ASP A 524 -13.20 23.94 -27.43
C ASP A 524 -13.03 22.58 -26.74
N ILE A 525 -13.92 21.64 -27.05
CA ILE A 525 -13.89 20.29 -26.49
C ILE A 525 -12.96 19.38 -27.31
N ASN A 526 -12.87 19.59 -28.62
CA ASN A 526 -12.21 18.66 -29.55
C ASN A 526 -10.72 18.99 -29.78
N GLY A 527 -10.28 20.18 -29.38
CA GLY A 527 -8.90 20.67 -29.46
C GLY A 527 -8.50 21.11 -30.87
N ASP A 528 -9.44 21.48 -31.74
CA ASP A 528 -9.17 21.96 -33.10
C ASP A 528 -9.05 23.49 -33.22
N ASN A 529 -9.22 24.20 -32.09
CA ASN A 529 -9.21 25.64 -31.93
C ASN A 529 -10.28 26.37 -32.75
N LYS A 530 -11.40 25.72 -33.07
CA LYS A 530 -12.53 26.30 -33.81
C LYS A 530 -13.83 25.95 -33.13
N TYR A 531 -14.73 26.93 -33.11
CA TYR A 531 -16.08 26.69 -32.63
C TYR A 531 -16.90 25.94 -33.69
N ASP A 532 -17.36 24.75 -33.35
CA ASP A 532 -18.37 23.99 -34.09
C ASP A 532 -19.52 23.65 -33.15
N GLN A 533 -20.71 24.24 -33.35
CA GLN A 533 -21.87 24.02 -32.49
C GLN A 533 -22.29 22.54 -32.38
N ASP A 534 -22.02 21.74 -33.42
CA ASP A 534 -22.37 20.32 -33.44
C ASP A 534 -21.36 19.45 -32.67
N GLN A 535 -20.19 20.00 -32.32
CA GLN A 535 -19.12 19.29 -31.60
C GLN A 535 -18.83 19.90 -30.21
N ASP A 536 -18.90 21.23 -30.10
CA ASP A 536 -18.67 22.01 -28.89
C ASP A 536 -19.97 22.29 -28.16
N PHE A 537 -20.58 21.22 -27.65
CA PHE A 537 -21.75 21.29 -26.80
C PHE A 537 -21.56 20.43 -25.54
N TYR A 538 -22.16 20.85 -24.44
CA TYR A 538 -22.18 20.07 -23.21
C TYR A 538 -23.40 19.14 -23.19
N PRO A 539 -23.21 17.80 -23.17
CA PRO A 539 -24.31 16.86 -23.08
C PRO A 539 -24.84 16.80 -21.63
N PHE A 540 -26.07 17.26 -21.41
CA PHE A 540 -26.63 17.26 -20.07
C PHE A 540 -26.92 15.83 -19.58
N PRO A 541 -26.66 15.48 -18.30
CA PRO A 541 -26.93 14.14 -17.80
C PRO A 541 -28.41 13.76 -17.99
N ALA A 542 -28.67 12.67 -18.71
CA ALA A 542 -30.03 12.24 -19.07
C ALA A 542 -30.95 12.05 -17.85
N ALA A 543 -30.41 11.64 -16.70
CA ALA A 543 -31.16 11.52 -15.45
C ALA A 543 -31.72 12.87 -14.96
N ILE A 544 -30.94 13.95 -15.07
CA ILE A 544 -31.36 15.29 -14.66
C ILE A 544 -32.26 15.90 -15.74
N ALA A 545 -31.90 15.74 -17.02
CA ALA A 545 -32.72 16.20 -18.13
C ALA A 545 -34.13 15.59 -18.09
N ASN A 546 -34.24 14.28 -17.83
CA ASN A 546 -35.54 13.60 -17.72
C ASN A 546 -36.31 13.99 -16.45
N LEU A 547 -35.63 14.24 -15.33
CA LEU A 547 -36.24 14.73 -14.10
C LEU A 547 -36.85 16.12 -14.30
N LEU A 548 -36.15 17.00 -15.02
CA LEU A 548 -36.60 18.36 -15.32
C LEU A 548 -37.67 18.37 -16.41
N ALA A 549 -37.53 17.55 -17.46
CA ALA A 549 -38.51 17.41 -18.54
C ALA A 549 -39.87 16.87 -18.04
N GLY A 550 -39.87 16.10 -16.95
CA GLY A 550 -41.08 15.64 -16.28
C GLY A 550 -41.81 16.71 -15.46
N GLN A 551 -41.23 17.90 -15.27
CA GLN A 551 -41.86 19.02 -14.57
C GLN A 551 -42.73 19.84 -15.54
N SER A 552 -43.79 20.47 -15.03
CA SER A 552 -44.63 21.37 -15.84
C SER A 552 -44.08 22.81 -15.86
N GLY A 553 -44.38 23.56 -16.92
CA GLY A 553 -43.97 24.97 -17.06
C GLY A 553 -42.55 25.15 -17.63
N THR A 554 -41.89 26.24 -17.25
CA THR A 554 -40.55 26.63 -17.73
C THR A 554 -39.46 25.58 -17.46
N LEU A 555 -39.59 24.82 -16.36
CA LEU A 555 -38.69 23.73 -16.01
C LEU A 555 -38.80 22.52 -16.97
N GLY A 556 -40.01 22.22 -17.46
CA GLY A 556 -40.24 21.18 -18.47
C GLY A 556 -39.63 21.53 -19.82
N LEU A 557 -39.78 22.79 -20.23
CA LEU A 557 -39.14 23.32 -21.45
C LEU A 557 -37.61 23.30 -21.34
N MET A 558 -37.05 23.70 -20.19
CA MET A 558 -35.62 23.53 -19.93
C MET A 558 -35.20 22.07 -20.09
N GLY A 559 -35.94 21.11 -19.52
CA GLY A 559 -35.65 19.68 -19.70
C GLY A 559 -35.55 19.24 -21.17
N THR A 560 -36.42 19.75 -22.05
CA THR A 560 -36.35 19.45 -23.49
C THR A 560 -35.19 20.14 -24.21
N PHE A 561 -34.83 21.37 -23.83
CA PHE A 561 -33.64 22.06 -24.37
C PHE A 561 -32.34 21.37 -23.92
N LEU A 562 -32.29 20.92 -22.67
CA LEU A 562 -31.14 20.22 -22.11
C LEU A 562 -30.86 18.86 -22.77
N GLN A 563 -31.88 18.24 -23.39
CA GLN A 563 -31.68 17.01 -24.18
C GLN A 563 -30.92 17.24 -25.49
N GLN A 564 -30.93 18.45 -26.03
CA GLN A 564 -30.19 18.81 -27.25
C GLN A 564 -28.74 19.22 -26.97
N GLY A 565 -28.35 19.33 -25.70
CA GLY A 565 -27.05 19.87 -25.30
C GLY A 565 -27.04 21.39 -25.25
N ILE A 566 -26.15 21.95 -24.43
CA ILE A 566 -25.96 23.40 -24.36
C ILE A 566 -24.75 23.75 -25.22
N PRO A 567 -24.86 24.66 -26.21
CA PRO A 567 -23.73 25.09 -26.99
C PRO A 567 -22.69 25.78 -26.09
N LEU A 568 -21.42 25.53 -26.33
CA LEU A 568 -20.31 26.10 -25.56
C LEU A 568 -19.67 27.32 -26.22
N GLY A 569 -20.42 28.02 -27.06
CA GLY A 569 -19.95 29.23 -27.72
C GLY A 569 -21.08 30.13 -28.16
N GLY A 570 -20.72 31.31 -28.65
CA GLY A 570 -21.68 32.33 -29.09
C GLY A 570 -22.27 33.17 -27.95
N TYR A 571 -21.73 33.10 -26.74
CA TYR A 571 -22.05 33.98 -25.59
C TYR A 571 -20.87 34.05 -24.63
N ALA A 572 -20.86 35.06 -23.75
CA ALA A 572 -19.81 35.23 -22.74
C ALA A 572 -19.75 34.03 -21.79
N GLN A 573 -18.58 33.41 -21.67
CA GLN A 573 -18.34 32.36 -20.69
C GLN A 573 -17.96 32.97 -19.35
N ALA A 574 -18.73 32.65 -18.31
CA ALA A 574 -18.41 33.04 -16.94
C ALA A 574 -17.24 32.17 -16.44
N VAL A 575 -16.31 32.78 -15.72
CA VAL A 575 -15.07 32.11 -15.24
C VAL A 575 -14.85 32.27 -13.74
N PHE A 576 -15.47 33.29 -13.14
CA PHE A 576 -15.47 33.51 -11.69
C PHE A 576 -16.90 33.59 -11.18
N SER A 577 -17.19 32.87 -10.10
CA SER A 577 -18.51 32.87 -9.46
C SER A 577 -18.40 32.84 -7.95
N SER A 578 -19.41 33.38 -7.28
CA SER A 578 -19.53 33.30 -5.84
C SER A 578 -20.95 33.02 -5.38
N LYS A 579 -21.06 32.52 -4.14
CA LYS A 579 -22.32 32.36 -3.45
C LYS A 579 -22.15 32.57 -1.96
N GLU A 580 -23.00 33.41 -1.39
CA GLU A 580 -23.22 33.44 0.05
C GLU A 580 -24.24 32.35 0.42
N ILE A 581 -23.80 31.35 1.19
CA ILE A 581 -24.69 30.28 1.68
C ILE A 581 -25.40 30.75 2.95
N ALA A 582 -24.63 31.35 3.86
CA ALA A 582 -25.12 31.86 5.13
C ALA A 582 -24.30 33.08 5.55
N TYR A 583 -24.99 34.09 6.09
CA TYR A 583 -24.34 35.26 6.68
C TYR A 583 -25.04 35.61 7.98
N HIS A 584 -24.29 35.54 9.08
CA HIS A 584 -24.81 35.65 10.45
C HIS A 584 -26.05 34.78 10.73
N ALA A 585 -26.11 33.60 10.09
CA ALA A 585 -27.22 32.66 10.27
C ALA A 585 -27.16 32.05 11.67
N ARG A 586 -28.32 31.82 12.28
CA ARG A 586 -28.38 31.17 13.61
C ARG A 586 -27.99 29.70 13.49
N THR A 587 -27.11 29.26 14.39
CA THR A 587 -26.80 27.83 14.57
C THR A 587 -28.06 27.03 14.93
N ALA A 588 -28.11 25.75 14.57
CA ALA A 588 -29.26 24.87 14.82
C ALA A 588 -29.64 24.80 16.32
N ASN A 589 -28.67 24.98 17.21
CA ASN A 589 -28.86 24.96 18.66
C ASN A 589 -29.27 26.33 19.24
N GLY A 590 -29.34 27.39 18.42
CA GLY A 590 -29.75 28.74 18.81
C GLY A 590 -28.71 29.55 19.60
N ASN A 591 -27.55 28.98 19.91
CA ASN A 591 -26.56 29.55 20.84
C ASN A 591 -25.49 30.44 20.19
N GLY A 592 -25.64 30.79 18.91
CA GLY A 592 -24.66 31.60 18.18
C GLY A 592 -25.02 31.76 16.71
N THR A 593 -24.18 32.50 16.00
CA THR A 593 -24.28 32.74 14.55
C THR A 593 -23.10 32.15 13.80
N PHE A 594 -23.30 31.80 12.54
CA PHE A 594 -22.25 31.38 11.63
C PHE A 594 -22.37 32.07 10.27
N SER A 595 -21.25 32.13 9.54
CA SER A 595 -21.20 32.64 8.17
C SER A 595 -20.42 31.68 7.28
N SER A 596 -20.93 31.43 6.08
CA SER A 596 -20.33 30.55 5.08
C SER A 596 -20.54 31.09 3.66
N ARG A 597 -19.44 31.17 2.92
CA ARG A 597 -19.37 31.66 1.54
C ARG A 597 -18.60 30.68 0.67
N ILE A 598 -18.92 30.67 -0.63
CA ILE A 598 -18.22 29.89 -1.65
C ILE A 598 -17.74 30.85 -2.73
N PHE A 599 -16.49 30.68 -3.16
CA PHE A 599 -15.94 31.27 -4.38
C PHE A 599 -15.43 30.14 -5.28
N VAL A 600 -15.70 30.24 -6.58
CA VAL A 600 -15.26 29.26 -7.56
C VAL A 600 -14.65 29.94 -8.78
N ALA A 601 -13.49 29.46 -9.21
CA ALA A 601 -12.80 29.83 -10.44
C ALA A 601 -12.69 28.60 -11.36
N THR A 602 -12.82 28.81 -12.67
CA THR A 602 -12.72 27.77 -13.72
C THR A 602 -11.28 27.54 -14.20
N ASP A 603 -10.32 28.03 -13.44
CA ASP A 603 -8.89 27.87 -13.66
C ASP A 603 -8.21 27.78 -12.30
N ALA A 604 -7.25 26.86 -12.13
CA ALA A 604 -6.40 26.76 -10.96
C ALA A 604 -5.10 27.58 -11.10
N SER A 605 -4.59 27.68 -12.32
CA SER A 605 -3.30 28.30 -12.62
C SER A 605 -3.31 29.83 -12.52
N TRP A 606 -4.47 30.48 -12.50
CA TRP A 606 -4.57 31.94 -12.41
C TRP A 606 -3.89 32.52 -11.15
N LEU A 607 -3.62 31.70 -10.13
CA LEU A 607 -2.86 32.07 -8.92
C LEU A 607 -1.45 31.48 -8.86
N ASP A 608 -0.99 30.83 -9.93
CA ASP A 608 0.38 30.34 -10.03
C ASP A 608 1.39 31.47 -9.99
N ASN A 609 2.59 31.15 -9.50
CA ASN A 609 3.71 32.07 -9.34
C ASN A 609 3.99 32.84 -10.64
N GLN A 610 3.83 32.19 -11.80
CA GLN A 610 3.93 32.85 -13.10
C GLN A 610 2.84 33.92 -13.26
N MET A 611 1.56 33.55 -13.19
CA MET A 611 0.43 34.45 -13.49
C MET A 611 0.36 35.63 -12.52
N VAL A 612 0.59 35.39 -11.23
CA VAL A 612 0.59 36.46 -10.21
C VAL A 612 1.79 37.41 -10.33
N SER A 613 2.85 37.01 -11.03
CA SER A 613 4.04 37.83 -11.26
C SER A 613 3.98 38.65 -12.56
N LEU A 614 2.99 38.41 -13.42
CA LEU A 614 2.88 39.10 -14.71
C LEU A 614 2.54 40.59 -14.50
N PRO A 615 3.33 41.51 -15.10
CA PRO A 615 3.06 42.94 -14.96
C PRO A 615 1.80 43.33 -15.73
N GLY A 616 0.95 44.15 -15.10
CA GLY A 616 -0.27 44.68 -15.72
C GLY A 616 -1.53 43.83 -15.51
N PHE A 617 -1.44 42.75 -14.73
CA PHE A 617 -2.59 41.95 -14.30
C PHE A 617 -2.76 42.00 -12.79
N ASP A 618 -4.01 41.90 -12.33
CA ASP A 618 -4.41 42.03 -10.93
C ASP A 618 -4.68 40.66 -10.27
N ASN A 619 -4.18 39.55 -10.84
CA ASN A 619 -4.40 38.18 -10.38
C ASN A 619 -4.19 38.01 -8.87
N LEU A 620 -3.01 38.42 -8.36
CA LEU A 620 -2.70 38.33 -6.93
C LEU A 620 -3.69 39.13 -6.08
N LYS A 621 -4.00 40.36 -6.51
CA LYS A 621 -4.88 41.26 -5.78
C LYS A 621 -6.28 40.68 -5.67
N MET A 622 -6.83 40.17 -6.78
CA MET A 622 -8.16 39.53 -6.79
C MET A 622 -8.17 38.26 -5.94
N GLY A 623 -7.12 37.43 -5.99
CA GLY A 623 -6.99 36.26 -5.12
C GLY A 623 -7.01 36.61 -3.64
N LEU A 624 -6.29 37.66 -3.23
CA LEU A 624 -6.29 38.12 -1.84
C LEU A 624 -7.64 38.70 -1.42
N GLN A 625 -8.32 39.46 -2.30
CA GLN A 625 -9.68 39.97 -2.06
C GLN A 625 -10.73 38.86 -1.98
N ALA A 626 -10.56 37.77 -2.73
CA ALA A 626 -11.41 36.59 -2.63
C ALA A 626 -11.31 35.95 -1.23
N ILE A 627 -10.10 35.81 -0.69
CA ILE A 627 -9.90 35.28 0.67
C ILE A 627 -10.47 36.24 1.73
N ASP A 628 -10.28 37.55 1.58
CA ASP A 628 -10.85 38.55 2.48
C ASP A 628 -12.39 38.50 2.50
N TRP A 629 -13.02 38.37 1.33
CA TRP A 629 -14.47 38.18 1.24
C TRP A 629 -14.94 36.86 1.89
N LEU A 630 -14.20 35.77 1.71
CA LEU A 630 -14.48 34.47 2.36
C LEU A 630 -14.26 34.51 3.88
N ALA A 631 -13.52 35.49 4.39
CA ALA A 631 -13.33 35.70 5.83
C ALA A 631 -14.61 36.23 6.52
N CYS A 632 -15.63 36.66 5.77
CA CYS A 632 -16.93 37.10 6.28
C CYS A 632 -16.79 38.22 7.34
N ASP A 633 -16.06 39.28 6.98
CA ASP A 633 -15.82 40.48 7.81
C ASP A 633 -14.98 40.25 9.07
N ARG A 634 -14.34 39.07 9.17
CA ARG A 634 -13.43 38.75 10.27
C ARG A 634 -12.01 39.20 9.98
N SER A 635 -11.30 39.52 11.06
CA SER A 635 -9.89 39.89 10.96
C SER A 635 -9.03 38.69 10.53
N PRO A 636 -7.86 38.93 9.89
CA PRO A 636 -6.91 37.86 9.55
C PRO A 636 -6.49 37.00 10.74
N SER A 637 -6.38 37.58 11.94
CA SER A 637 -6.04 36.83 13.17
C SER A 637 -7.13 35.84 13.63
N GLU A 638 -8.38 36.09 13.25
CA GLU A 638 -9.54 35.26 13.56
C GLU A 638 -9.89 34.30 12.41
N THR A 639 -9.03 34.24 11.39
CA THR A 639 -9.25 33.46 10.17
C THR A 639 -8.09 32.52 9.92
N ILE A 640 -8.40 31.27 9.62
CA ILE A 640 -7.44 30.25 9.22
C ILE A 640 -7.68 29.92 7.75
N VAL A 641 -6.65 30.05 6.92
CA VAL A 641 -6.68 29.63 5.53
C VAL A 641 -6.01 28.27 5.40
N VAL A 642 -6.70 27.31 4.82
CA VAL A 642 -6.29 25.92 4.76
C VAL A 642 -6.22 25.47 3.31
N PHE A 643 -5.04 25.08 2.83
CA PHE A 643 -4.86 24.59 1.47
C PHE A 643 -4.97 23.08 1.41
N ASP A 644 -5.83 22.58 0.51
CA ASP A 644 -6.00 21.16 0.25
C ASP A 644 -4.92 20.62 -0.68
N GLU A 645 -3.82 20.14 -0.10
CA GLU A 645 -2.71 19.53 -0.83
C GLU A 645 -2.92 18.03 -1.11
N ALA A 646 -3.95 17.43 -0.49
CA ALA A 646 -4.26 16.02 -0.59
C ALA A 646 -4.91 15.68 -1.94
N HIS A 647 -5.73 16.59 -2.47
CA HIS A 647 -6.44 16.39 -3.74
C HIS A 647 -5.69 16.91 -4.98
N ILE A 648 -4.48 17.45 -4.77
CA ILE A 648 -3.52 17.76 -5.84
C ILE A 648 -2.68 16.51 -6.11
N ALA A 649 -2.90 15.83 -7.22
CA ALA A 649 -2.07 14.77 -7.77
C ALA A 649 -0.92 15.37 -8.58
N PRO A 650 0.21 14.64 -8.72
CA PRO A 650 1.31 15.07 -9.57
C PRO A 650 0.85 15.28 -11.01
N ASP A 651 1.28 16.38 -11.62
CA ASP A 651 0.83 16.77 -12.94
C ASP A 651 1.17 15.72 -13.99
N SER A 652 0.11 15.32 -14.69
CA SER A 652 0.06 14.43 -15.83
C SER A 652 0.01 12.91 -15.54
N PRO A 653 -1.11 12.24 -15.89
CA PRO A 653 -1.14 10.81 -16.17
C PRO A 653 -0.52 10.41 -17.52
N LYS A 654 -0.21 11.35 -18.44
CA LYS A 654 0.27 11.07 -19.81
C LYS A 654 1.80 11.18 -20.04
N TRP A 655 2.52 11.96 -19.24
CA TRP A 655 3.92 12.33 -19.48
C TRP A 655 4.89 12.07 -18.32
N ASN A 656 4.40 11.79 -17.09
CA ASN A 656 5.24 11.71 -15.89
C ASN A 656 5.01 10.45 -15.03
N VAL A 657 4.98 9.27 -15.67
CA VAL A 657 5.10 7.98 -14.96
C VAL A 657 6.43 7.87 -14.14
N GLY A 658 7.37 8.79 -14.36
CA GLY A 658 8.62 8.88 -13.60
C GLY A 658 8.56 9.62 -12.26
N ARG A 659 7.44 10.27 -11.90
CA ARG A 659 7.30 11.00 -10.63
C ARG A 659 5.96 10.73 -9.96
N THR A 660 5.69 9.47 -9.57
CA THR A 660 5.08 9.29 -8.26
C THR A 660 6.07 9.88 -7.26
N GLN A 661 5.94 11.18 -6.97
CA GLN A 661 6.82 11.83 -6.01
C GLN A 661 6.56 11.12 -4.69
N ILE A 662 7.44 10.18 -4.35
CA ILE A 662 7.60 9.65 -3.00
C ILE A 662 8.23 10.81 -2.21
N SER A 663 7.51 11.92 -2.11
CA SER A 663 7.83 12.99 -1.19
C SER A 663 7.41 12.52 0.20
N SER A 664 8.10 13.03 1.19
CA SER A 664 7.84 12.82 2.58
C SER A 664 6.42 13.25 2.95
N ALA A 665 5.98 14.40 2.42
CA ALA A 665 4.62 14.92 2.56
C ALA A 665 3.57 13.96 1.96
N ALA A 666 3.76 13.50 0.72
CA ALA A 666 2.83 12.56 0.08
C ALA A 666 2.81 11.19 0.77
N SER A 667 3.97 10.69 1.22
CA SER A 667 4.07 9.42 1.93
C SER A 667 3.41 9.48 3.31
N PHE A 668 3.60 10.58 4.04
CA PHE A 668 2.93 10.82 5.31
C PHE A 668 1.43 10.99 5.12
N GLY A 669 1.02 11.81 4.16
CA GLY A 669 -0.38 12.02 3.78
C GLY A 669 -1.10 10.72 3.46
N ALA A 670 -0.48 9.85 2.66
CA ALA A 670 -1.01 8.53 2.34
C ALA A 670 -1.15 7.64 3.59
N VAL A 671 -0.12 7.54 4.43
CA VAL A 671 -0.17 6.75 5.67
C VAL A 671 -1.25 7.28 6.61
N GLN A 672 -1.31 8.60 6.79
CA GLN A 672 -2.29 9.25 7.65
C GLN A 672 -3.70 9.09 7.09
N SER A 673 -3.89 9.19 5.77
CA SER A 673 -5.17 8.95 5.10
C SER A 673 -5.64 7.51 5.31
N TYR A 674 -4.75 6.52 5.19
CA TYR A 674 -5.08 5.13 5.52
C TYR A 674 -5.42 4.93 7.01
N LEU A 675 -4.67 5.55 7.92
CA LEU A 675 -4.96 5.50 9.35
C LEU A 675 -6.32 6.14 9.66
N ASN A 676 -6.58 7.32 9.09
CA ASN A 676 -7.84 8.02 9.20
C ASN A 676 -8.98 7.15 8.66
N TRP A 677 -8.88 6.64 7.44
CA TRP A 677 -9.87 5.73 6.84
C TRP A 677 -10.12 4.48 7.69
N MET A 678 -9.07 3.83 8.20
CA MET A 678 -9.23 2.68 9.09
C MET A 678 -9.93 3.05 10.40
N SER A 679 -9.68 4.26 10.92
CA SER A 679 -10.27 4.75 12.17
C SER A 679 -11.71 5.26 12.00
N THR A 680 -12.05 5.82 10.84
CA THR A 680 -13.38 6.36 10.52
C THR A 680 -14.32 5.31 9.95
N ASN A 681 -13.81 4.16 9.49
CA ASN A 681 -14.63 3.07 9.01
C ASN A 681 -15.42 2.42 10.17
N PRO A 682 -16.77 2.48 10.17
CA PRO A 682 -17.59 2.01 11.28
C PRO A 682 -17.44 0.51 11.57
N ILE A 683 -17.17 -0.28 10.54
CA ILE A 683 -16.98 -1.73 10.66
C ILE A 683 -15.63 -2.03 11.30
N LEU A 684 -14.56 -1.36 10.84
CA LEU A 684 -13.23 -1.53 11.43
C LEU A 684 -13.18 -0.98 12.86
N ALA A 685 -13.90 0.09 13.18
CA ALA A 685 -13.99 0.61 14.54
C ALA A 685 -14.53 -0.44 15.55
N LEU A 686 -15.42 -1.34 15.12
CA LEU A 686 -15.91 -2.46 15.93
C LEU A 686 -14.91 -3.63 15.99
N VAL A 687 -14.26 -3.97 14.87
CA VAL A 687 -13.38 -5.14 14.75
C VAL A 687 -11.98 -4.87 15.33
N TYR A 688 -11.48 -3.65 15.20
CA TYR A 688 -10.12 -3.25 15.56
C TYR A 688 -9.82 -3.43 17.06
N PRO A 689 -10.69 -3.02 18.01
CA PRO A 689 -10.46 -3.26 19.43
C PRO A 689 -10.32 -4.76 19.75
N ILE A 690 -11.09 -5.62 19.09
CA ILE A 690 -11.02 -7.07 19.27
C ILE A 690 -9.70 -7.61 18.70
N PHE A 691 -9.31 -7.17 17.51
CA PHE A 691 -8.05 -7.58 16.88
C PHE A 691 -6.83 -7.09 17.69
N ALA A 692 -6.87 -5.86 18.16
CA ALA A 692 -5.87 -5.27 19.05
C ALA A 692 -5.80 -6.05 20.36
N LEU A 693 -6.92 -6.34 21.02
CA LEU A 693 -6.97 -7.18 22.22
C LEU A 693 -6.40 -8.58 21.97
N GLN A 694 -6.75 -9.25 20.86
CA GLN A 694 -6.22 -10.57 20.52
C GLN A 694 -4.71 -10.53 20.26
N THR A 695 -4.23 -9.46 19.62
CA THR A 695 -2.83 -9.25 19.32
C THR A 695 -2.08 -8.94 20.61
N PHE A 696 -2.48 -7.90 21.35
CA PHE A 696 -1.89 -7.51 22.64
C PHE A 696 -1.98 -8.59 23.70
N ARG A 697 -3.01 -9.44 23.75
CA ARG A 697 -3.07 -10.57 24.69
C ARG A 697 -1.93 -11.58 24.49
N LYS A 698 -1.31 -11.62 23.31
CA LYS A 698 -0.08 -12.40 23.08
C LYS A 698 1.20 -11.65 23.54
N TRP A 699 1.15 -10.33 23.65
CA TRP A 699 2.25 -9.46 24.08
C TRP A 699 2.23 -9.14 25.58
N ILE A 700 1.05 -9.17 26.20
CA ILE A 700 0.89 -9.07 27.65
C ILE A 700 1.49 -10.36 28.24
N PRO A 701 2.55 -10.26 29.06
CA PRO A 701 3.16 -11.43 29.67
C PRO A 701 2.10 -12.13 30.52
N LYS A 702 1.73 -13.37 30.12
CA LYS A 702 0.78 -14.19 30.88
C LYS A 702 1.26 -14.27 32.32
N GLU A 703 0.42 -14.01 33.31
CA GLU A 703 0.84 -13.98 34.73
C GLU A 703 1.56 -15.27 35.18
N GLY A 704 1.19 -16.41 34.61
CA GLY A 704 1.88 -17.69 34.84
C GLY A 704 3.35 -17.71 34.36
N SER A 705 3.72 -16.91 33.36
CA SER A 705 5.10 -16.78 32.88
C SER A 705 5.98 -15.99 33.84
N LYS A 706 5.46 -14.95 34.52
CA LYS A 706 6.17 -14.23 35.58
C LYS A 706 6.52 -15.16 36.75
N LYS A 707 5.55 -15.96 37.22
CA LYS A 707 5.80 -16.98 38.26
C LYS A 707 6.84 -18.02 37.84
N LYS A 708 6.81 -18.46 36.58
CA LYS A 708 7.75 -19.47 36.05
C LYS A 708 9.16 -18.92 35.88
N LEU A 709 9.31 -17.65 35.48
CA LEU A 709 10.59 -16.96 35.39
C LEU A 709 11.18 -16.71 36.78
N GLN A 710 10.35 -16.27 37.73
CA GLN A 710 10.74 -16.12 39.13
C GLN A 710 11.20 -17.44 39.75
N LEU A 711 10.51 -18.55 39.47
CA LEU A 711 10.93 -19.89 39.90
C LEU A 711 12.26 -20.32 39.27
N GLN A 712 12.49 -20.06 37.99
CA GLN A 712 13.77 -20.36 37.34
C GLN A 712 14.93 -19.51 37.89
N ASP A 713 14.70 -18.23 38.16
CA ASP A 713 15.70 -17.35 38.76
C ASP A 713 15.99 -17.74 40.21
N LEU A 714 14.97 -18.19 40.96
CA LEU A 714 15.12 -18.80 42.29
C LEU A 714 15.94 -20.10 42.22
N GLU A 715 15.65 -21.00 41.28
CA GLU A 715 16.42 -22.24 41.09
C GLU A 715 17.87 -21.96 40.67
N ALA A 716 18.10 -20.96 39.83
CA ALA A 716 19.43 -20.54 39.41
C ALA A 716 20.21 -19.93 40.58
N TYR A 717 19.57 -19.07 41.37
CA TYR A 717 20.12 -18.50 42.59
C TYR A 717 20.43 -19.59 43.63
N GLU A 718 19.56 -20.59 43.78
CA GLU A 718 19.82 -21.76 44.63
C GLU A 718 20.97 -22.62 44.13
N ARG A 719 21.10 -22.84 42.81
CA ARG A 719 22.24 -23.55 42.23
C ARG A 719 23.56 -22.82 42.45
N ASP A 720 23.57 -21.50 42.30
CA ASP A 720 24.78 -20.70 42.53
C ASP A 720 25.11 -20.58 44.02
N ARG A 721 24.10 -20.47 44.90
CA ARG A 721 24.27 -20.57 46.35
C ARG A 721 24.77 -21.96 46.76
N MET A 722 24.29 -23.01 46.10
CA MET A 722 24.79 -24.38 46.28
C MET A 722 26.25 -24.47 45.83
N ARG A 723 26.61 -23.95 44.65
CA ARG A 723 28.01 -23.89 44.14
C ARG A 723 28.94 -23.13 45.08
N LEU A 724 28.50 -22.01 45.63
CA LEU A 724 29.25 -21.23 46.63
C LEU A 724 29.41 -22.01 47.94
N LYS A 725 28.37 -22.73 48.40
CA LYS A 725 28.47 -23.69 49.52
C LYS A 725 29.31 -24.94 49.18
N PHE A 726 29.51 -25.29 47.90
CA PHE A 726 30.40 -26.40 47.49
C PHE A 726 31.89 -26.04 47.60
N ARG A 727 32.24 -24.75 47.65
CA ARG A 727 33.63 -24.31 47.85
C ARG A 727 34.13 -24.46 49.29
N THR A 728 33.25 -24.51 50.30
CA THR A 728 33.63 -24.47 51.72
C THR A 728 33.46 -25.79 52.48
N SER A 729 32.69 -26.76 51.98
CA SER A 729 32.53 -28.07 52.62
C SER A 729 33.16 -29.20 51.79
N SER A 730 34.15 -29.92 52.33
CA SER A 730 34.79 -31.05 51.63
C SER A 730 33.74 -32.04 51.09
N PHE A 731 33.93 -32.53 49.86
CA PHE A 731 33.03 -33.49 49.19
C PHE A 731 32.63 -34.67 50.08
N PHE A 732 33.54 -35.11 50.96
CA PHE A 732 33.31 -36.14 51.96
C PHE A 732 32.23 -35.77 52.98
N ALA A 733 32.26 -34.54 53.52
CA ALA A 733 31.25 -34.09 54.48
C ALA A 733 29.85 -34.08 53.86
N LYS A 734 29.73 -33.73 52.58
CA LYS A 734 28.47 -33.84 51.82
C LYS A 734 28.03 -35.28 51.61
N LYS A 735 28.96 -36.19 51.30
CA LYS A 735 28.64 -37.61 51.14
C LYS A 735 28.13 -38.23 52.45
N ILE A 736 28.74 -37.90 53.58
CA ILE A 736 28.29 -38.34 54.91
C ILE A 736 26.93 -37.73 55.27
N ASN A 737 26.73 -36.43 55.04
CA ASN A 737 25.45 -35.78 55.34
C ASN A 737 24.32 -36.28 54.42
N TRP A 738 24.63 -36.61 53.16
CA TRP A 738 23.70 -37.28 52.24
C TRP A 738 23.29 -38.67 52.74
N TYR A 739 24.25 -39.49 53.22
CA TYR A 739 23.93 -40.78 53.83
C TYR A 739 23.09 -40.63 55.10
N ARG A 740 23.35 -39.58 55.91
CA ARG A 740 22.55 -39.24 57.09
C ARG A 740 21.11 -38.88 56.71
N GLN A 741 20.92 -37.95 55.76
CA GLN A 741 19.59 -37.54 55.28
C GLN A 741 18.80 -38.69 54.68
N LYS A 742 19.47 -39.61 53.97
CA LYS A 742 18.84 -40.81 53.39
C LYS A 742 18.71 -41.98 54.38
N ARG A 743 19.00 -41.78 55.67
CA ARG A 743 18.96 -42.79 56.75
C ARG A 743 19.82 -44.04 56.46
N ARG A 744 20.88 -43.90 55.66
CA ARG A 744 21.82 -44.97 55.27
C ARG A 744 23.04 -45.00 56.19
N TYR A 745 22.84 -45.14 57.49
CA TYR A 745 23.89 -45.00 58.52
C TYR A 745 25.05 -46.00 58.35
N ARG A 746 24.75 -47.25 57.97
CA ARG A 746 25.78 -48.28 57.71
C ARG A 746 26.81 -47.83 56.65
N LYS A 747 26.35 -47.16 55.59
CA LYS A 747 27.24 -46.65 54.52
C LYS A 747 28.03 -45.42 54.97
N ALA A 748 27.43 -44.56 55.79
CA ALA A 748 28.12 -43.41 56.38
C ALA A 748 29.26 -43.85 57.31
N ILE A 749 29.01 -44.81 58.19
CA ILE A 749 29.99 -45.36 59.13
C ILE A 749 31.13 -46.05 58.36
N LEU A 750 30.81 -46.82 57.32
CA LEU A 750 31.82 -47.53 56.53
C LEU A 750 32.75 -46.58 55.76
N GLU A 751 32.24 -45.46 55.25
CA GLU A 751 33.06 -44.41 54.61
C GLU A 751 33.90 -43.60 55.62
N LEU A 752 33.37 -43.39 56.84
CA LEU A 752 34.15 -42.82 57.94
C LEU A 752 35.29 -43.75 58.35
N PHE A 753 35.00 -45.03 58.55
CA PHE A 753 35.98 -46.06 58.87
C PHE A 753 37.10 -46.13 57.82
N ARG A 754 36.76 -46.26 56.53
CA ARG A 754 37.75 -46.26 55.43
C ARG A 754 38.60 -45.00 55.36
N ARG A 755 38.08 -43.86 55.83
CA ARG A 755 38.85 -42.61 55.87
C ARG A 755 39.79 -42.59 57.07
N VAL A 756 39.35 -43.07 58.22
CA VAL A 756 40.19 -43.26 59.41
C VAL A 756 41.30 -44.26 59.10
N GLU A 757 40.98 -45.41 58.53
CA GLU A 757 41.92 -46.44 58.10
C GLU A 757 42.99 -45.88 57.15
N ARG A 758 42.59 -45.13 56.12
CA ARG A 758 43.56 -44.48 55.20
C ARG A 758 44.45 -43.46 55.91
N LYS A 759 43.93 -42.72 56.89
CA LYS A 759 44.73 -41.79 57.68
C LYS A 759 45.70 -42.51 58.61
N VAL A 760 45.23 -43.56 59.30
CA VAL A 760 46.04 -44.42 60.17
C VAL A 760 47.17 -45.07 59.38
N ASN A 761 46.87 -45.64 58.20
CA ASN A 761 47.88 -46.23 57.33
C ASN A 761 48.88 -45.19 56.79
N ARG A 762 48.44 -43.94 56.55
CA ARG A 762 49.35 -42.85 56.15
C ARG A 762 50.27 -42.40 57.30
N LEU A 763 49.73 -42.35 58.52
CA LEU A 763 50.44 -41.97 59.74
C LEU A 763 51.49 -43.00 60.15
N LEU A 764 51.15 -44.29 60.05
CA LEU A 764 52.04 -45.40 60.41
C LEU A 764 53.03 -45.75 59.29
N GLY A 765 52.74 -45.40 58.02
CA GLY A 765 53.63 -45.68 56.89
C GLY A 765 53.89 -47.18 56.73
N GLU A 766 55.16 -47.55 56.53
CA GLU A 766 55.62 -48.95 56.45
C GLU A 766 56.03 -49.54 57.82
N SER A 767 55.68 -48.88 58.94
CA SER A 767 56.02 -49.44 60.26
C SER A 767 55.36 -50.81 60.44
N GLY A 768 56.18 -51.86 60.57
CA GLY A 768 55.69 -53.23 60.81
C GLY A 768 54.90 -53.36 62.11
N ASP A 769 55.09 -52.42 63.04
CA ASP A 769 54.30 -52.30 64.27
C ASP A 769 53.04 -51.46 64.04
N ARG A 770 51.87 -52.11 64.17
CA ARG A 770 50.53 -51.50 64.08
C ARG A 770 49.83 -51.43 65.44
N SER A 771 50.57 -51.55 66.54
CA SER A 771 50.01 -51.42 67.88
C SER A 771 49.42 -50.03 68.13
N LEU A 772 48.46 -49.94 69.06
CA LEU A 772 47.86 -48.67 69.48
C LEU A 772 48.93 -47.69 69.99
N SER A 773 49.94 -48.19 70.70
CA SER A 773 51.06 -47.39 71.20
C SER A 773 51.90 -46.80 70.06
N ALA A 774 52.12 -47.53 68.96
CA ALA A 774 52.78 -47.02 67.76
C ALA A 774 51.95 -45.92 67.06
N LEU A 775 50.63 -46.11 66.93
CA LEU A 775 49.72 -45.11 66.38
C LEU A 775 49.67 -43.83 67.23
N MET A 776 49.57 -43.99 68.55
CA MET A 776 49.56 -42.87 69.48
C MET A 776 50.88 -42.09 69.47
N ARG A 777 52.02 -42.79 69.29
CA ARG A 777 53.34 -42.16 69.13
C ARG A 777 53.44 -41.37 67.82
N ALA A 778 52.99 -41.94 66.69
CA ALA A 778 52.96 -41.27 65.40
C ALA A 778 52.04 -40.03 65.41
N LEU A 779 50.86 -40.13 66.02
CA LEU A 779 49.94 -38.99 66.20
C LEU A 779 50.51 -37.89 67.10
N ARG A 780 51.25 -38.24 68.16
CA ARG A 780 51.96 -37.27 69.01
C ARG A 780 53.12 -36.61 68.25
N GLN A 781 53.79 -37.32 67.35
CA GLN A 781 54.83 -36.74 66.49
C GLN A 781 54.26 -35.79 65.43
N GLU A 782 53.19 -36.16 64.73
CA GLU A 782 52.62 -35.32 63.64
C GLU A 782 51.86 -34.09 64.16
N HIS A 783 51.20 -34.20 65.32
CA HIS A 783 50.27 -33.18 65.80
C HIS A 783 50.56 -32.65 67.21
N GLY A 784 51.76 -32.93 67.76
CA GLY A 784 52.07 -32.84 69.19
C GLY A 784 51.64 -31.58 69.95
N GLN A 785 51.71 -30.38 69.36
CA GLN A 785 51.30 -29.14 70.04
C GLN A 785 49.84 -28.73 69.80
N TYR A 786 49.13 -29.40 68.88
CA TYR A 786 47.79 -28.99 68.44
C TYR A 786 46.65 -29.72 69.15
N TYR A 787 46.93 -30.85 69.82
CA TYR A 787 45.94 -31.60 70.58
C TYR A 787 46.25 -31.58 72.07
N SER A 788 45.23 -31.34 72.89
CA SER A 788 45.36 -31.50 74.35
C SER A 788 45.47 -32.98 74.73
N GLU A 789 46.07 -33.28 75.88
CA GLU A 789 46.18 -34.65 76.39
C GLU A 789 44.81 -35.36 76.50
N ASP A 790 43.73 -34.62 76.76
CA ASP A 790 42.36 -35.16 76.77
C ASP A 790 41.87 -35.62 75.40
N VAL A 791 42.38 -35.04 74.31
CA VAL A 791 42.08 -35.47 72.94
C VAL A 791 42.82 -36.77 72.64
N TYR A 792 44.08 -36.87 73.05
CA TYR A 792 44.85 -38.10 72.91
C TYR A 792 44.21 -39.26 73.69
N LYS A 793 43.81 -39.06 74.95
CA LYS A 793 43.08 -40.07 75.74
C LYS A 793 41.77 -40.51 75.09
N ARG A 794 41.05 -39.59 74.44
CA ARG A 794 39.81 -39.90 73.73
C ARG A 794 40.05 -40.72 72.46
N ILE A 795 41.12 -40.43 71.72
CA ILE A 795 41.52 -41.22 70.54
C ILE A 795 41.94 -42.62 71.00
N GLU A 796 42.74 -42.71 72.05
CA GLU A 796 43.20 -43.98 72.63
C GLU A 796 42.03 -44.85 73.11
N LYS A 797 40.98 -44.24 73.68
CA LYS A 797 39.76 -44.96 74.09
C LYS A 797 38.86 -45.35 72.92
N PHE A 798 38.98 -44.67 71.77
CA PHE A 798 38.16 -44.91 70.59
C PHE A 798 38.65 -46.11 69.77
N PHE A 799 39.98 -46.28 69.70
CA PHE A 799 40.63 -47.46 69.12
C PHE A 799 40.69 -48.59 70.14
#